data_AF-A0A3D4S6N5-F1
#
_entry.id   AF-A0A3D4S6N5-F1
#
_cell.length_a   1.000
_cell.length_b   1.000
_cell.length_c   1.000
_cell.angle_alpha   90.00
_cell.angle_beta   90.00
_cell.angle_gamma   90.00
#
_symmetry.space_group_name_H-M   'P 1'
#
loop_
_entity.id
_entity.type
_entity.pdbx_description
1 polymer ?
#
loop_
_entity_poly.entity_id
_entity_poly.type
_entity_poly.pdbx_seq_one_letter_code
_entity_poly.pdbx_strand_id
1 'polypeptide(L)'
;MKKKLLSLLLILVLVLVPIAATACNGGGSNDPDNPGNDKSTGKIRFWAYGDQTVKDAMSAMVDAYNNGQGKEDGVTVSYSHKIEDSYISMVEQNANSKNGPDVYYAWDRLFKKWTAADMTVDLTDYVKEDTAAGKINLDNIWKSTVSRFRYNKELNMSGENESIYGLPIDTSPTVLYYNRTALADMGVTVISVPAEDMAKWNRGEIADKYGHKKSDYAALANIDVPAKGFFRDDSNVRKTETGGTNWQMPASNTAMVFNEQIAMNWDEIEDIGFLMTKSKNGQTSTTEYGYFTEWWFNYGWSVGGDCVVDLSGNGSWAYSHGDWSENYIVNPGKTFTGYITGKTYQEGETLDFLDKIKCEVGDEVKPDNNGGYTVNGTALGAASNTLTNNSATRQSVLDAVNDGTLTPLPSIREAFTRFAFLAGTENSGLGICPYPSSFSTSSSIQYFTGGKVAFIVERGLQLPIVEEYVGNNFDWAVAPLPVYKEYTDPSAELVSKYGAKANAYNTEVKRSGKIAGHSESTALVIREKSTMKAASWKFIRWMVSEGAQAIKASYGFIPNQESQIKPFYDKLDPSDKKNLSAFVNAAKYETPGDWWYMIDRDWIDVWANPLNSSVRYGKMTLDEYFKVYIERGNNTVRSYGNWDNGLNKVKNYKA
;
A
#
# COMPACT_ATOMS: atom_id res chain seq x y z
N MET A 1 6.48 31.85 10.19
CA MET A 1 5.79 33.13 9.84
C MET A 1 6.66 33.98 8.91
N LYS A 2 6.41 33.91 7.59
CA LYS A 2 6.64 35.00 6.64
C LYS A 2 5.56 34.86 5.56
N LYS A 3 4.58 35.76 5.58
CA LYS A 3 3.52 35.84 4.57
C LYS A 3 4.15 36.18 3.22
N LYS A 4 3.81 35.44 2.17
CA LYS A 4 3.90 35.93 0.78
C LYS A 4 2.51 35.89 0.18
N LEU A 5 1.93 37.07 0.01
CA LEU A 5 0.84 37.31 -0.93
C LEU A 5 1.37 37.05 -2.33
N LEU A 6 0.66 36.23 -3.12
CA LEU A 6 0.64 36.39 -4.58
C LEU A 6 -0.70 35.89 -5.14
N SER A 7 -1.54 36.88 -5.44
CA SER A 7 -2.50 37.01 -6.54
C SER A 7 -3.36 35.82 -6.97
N LEU A 8 -4.64 35.89 -6.57
CA LEU A 8 -5.77 35.48 -7.40
C LEU A 8 -5.80 36.34 -8.68
N LEU A 9 -5.82 35.72 -9.87
CA LEU A 9 -6.74 36.07 -10.97
C LEU A 9 -6.55 35.16 -12.20
N LEU A 10 -7.69 34.85 -12.85
CA LEU A 10 -7.93 34.21 -14.16
C LEU A 10 -7.79 32.68 -14.27
N ILE A 11 -8.95 31.99 -14.19
CA ILE A 11 -9.43 31.14 -15.30
C ILE A 11 -10.94 31.38 -15.45
N LEU A 12 -11.29 32.08 -16.54
CA LEU A 12 -12.64 32.24 -17.06
C LEU A 12 -12.82 31.11 -18.10
N VAL A 13 -13.62 30.10 -17.81
CA VAL A 13 -14.09 29.14 -18.83
C VAL A 13 -15.61 29.25 -18.90
N LEU A 14 -16.08 29.71 -20.07
CA LEU A 14 -17.49 29.79 -20.44
C LEU A 14 -18.12 28.39 -20.45
N VAL A 15 -19.25 28.24 -19.77
CA VAL A 15 -20.28 27.25 -20.15
C VAL A 15 -21.58 28.02 -20.37
N LEU A 16 -21.95 28.16 -21.64
CA LEU A 16 -23.26 28.62 -22.08
C LEU A 16 -24.24 27.44 -21.99
N VAL A 17 -25.26 27.53 -21.14
CA VAL A 17 -26.45 26.66 -21.19
C VAL A 17 -27.69 27.56 -21.38
N PRO A 18 -28.56 27.29 -22.37
CA PRO A 18 -29.77 28.06 -22.58
C PRO A 18 -30.84 27.69 -21.53
N ILE A 19 -31.41 28.72 -20.91
CA ILE A 19 -32.53 28.64 -19.97
C ILE A 19 -33.83 28.42 -20.76
N ALA A 20 -34.49 27.28 -20.53
CA ALA A 20 -35.92 27.14 -20.79
C ALA A 20 -36.63 26.95 -19.44
N ALA A 21 -37.34 27.98 -19.01
CA ALA A 21 -38.15 27.98 -17.81
C ALA A 21 -39.56 27.44 -18.12
N THR A 22 -40.00 26.44 -17.35
CA THR A 22 -41.41 26.24 -17.05
C THR A 22 -41.54 25.73 -15.62
N ALA A 23 -42.15 26.58 -14.78
CA ALA A 23 -42.58 26.26 -13.44
C ALA A 23 -43.82 25.36 -13.48
N CYS A 24 -43.93 24.42 -12.54
CA CYS A 24 -45.20 24.10 -11.88
C CYS A 24 -44.95 23.44 -10.51
N ASN A 25 -45.71 23.93 -9.55
CA ASN A 25 -45.69 23.67 -8.12
C ASN A 25 -46.48 22.38 -7.81
N GLY A 26 -46.04 21.58 -6.85
CA GLY A 26 -46.79 20.40 -6.40
C GLY A 26 -46.15 19.75 -5.17
N GLY A 27 -46.73 19.98 -4.00
CA GLY A 27 -46.32 19.38 -2.73
C GLY A 27 -46.61 17.88 -2.69
N GLY A 28 -45.68 17.13 -2.11
CA GLY A 28 -45.80 15.69 -1.87
C GLY A 28 -45.17 15.34 -0.53
N SER A 29 -45.90 14.56 0.25
CA SER A 29 -45.60 14.07 1.60
C SER A 29 -44.33 13.23 1.68
N ASN A 30 -43.50 13.51 2.70
CA ASN A 30 -42.32 12.71 3.04
C ASN A 30 -42.71 11.40 3.72
N ASP A 31 -42.47 10.28 3.02
CA ASP A 31 -42.46 8.93 3.55
C ASP A 31 -41.00 8.58 3.95
N PRO A 32 -40.71 8.32 5.24
CA PRO A 32 -39.35 8.10 5.72
C PRO A 32 -38.71 6.77 5.27
N ASP A 33 -39.47 5.86 4.64
CA ASP A 33 -38.98 4.53 4.22
C ASP A 33 -38.72 4.41 2.70
N ASN A 34 -38.72 5.53 1.95
CA ASN A 34 -38.43 5.54 0.52
C ASN A 34 -37.24 6.47 0.18
N PRO A 35 -36.03 5.93 -0.08
CA PRO A 35 -34.81 6.74 -0.24
C PRO A 35 -34.77 7.61 -1.52
N GLY A 36 -35.54 7.25 -2.54
CA GLY A 36 -35.37 7.78 -3.89
C GLY A 36 -36.04 9.12 -4.23
N ASN A 37 -36.76 9.77 -3.30
CA ASN A 37 -37.55 10.96 -3.65
C ASN A 37 -37.59 12.09 -2.60
N ASP A 38 -36.60 12.18 -1.71
CA ASP A 38 -36.58 13.24 -0.71
C ASP A 38 -35.80 14.48 -1.20
N LYS A 39 -36.54 15.56 -1.51
CA LYS A 39 -35.99 16.91 -1.70
C LYS A 39 -35.67 17.54 -0.34
N SER A 40 -34.98 16.86 0.58
CA SER A 40 -34.53 17.50 1.81
C SER A 40 -33.47 18.56 1.50
N THR A 41 -33.90 19.82 1.53
CA THR A 41 -33.06 21.01 1.53
C THR A 41 -32.61 21.31 2.96
N GLY A 42 -31.37 21.78 3.17
CA GLY A 42 -30.98 22.22 4.51
C GLY A 42 -29.48 22.37 4.74
N LYS A 43 -29.15 22.71 5.99
CA LYS A 43 -27.78 22.93 6.45
C LYS A 43 -27.21 21.65 7.06
N ILE A 44 -26.12 21.12 6.49
CA ILE A 44 -25.41 19.96 7.04
C ILE A 44 -24.10 20.38 7.72
N ARG A 45 -23.66 19.62 8.72
CA ARG A 45 -22.36 19.79 9.40
C ARG A 45 -21.38 18.74 8.92
N PHE A 46 -20.25 19.20 8.42
CA PHE A 46 -19.18 18.32 7.97
C PHE A 46 -17.96 18.46 8.87
N TRP A 47 -17.49 17.36 9.45
CA TRP A 47 -16.26 17.31 10.26
C TRP A 47 -15.15 16.57 9.53
N ALA A 48 -13.96 17.16 9.49
CA ALA A 48 -12.74 16.51 9.08
C ALA A 48 -11.58 17.00 9.95
N TYR A 49 -10.46 16.31 9.90
CA TYR A 49 -9.19 16.71 10.52
C TYR A 49 -8.08 16.59 9.45
N GLY A 50 -6.88 17.04 9.77
CA GLY A 50 -5.69 16.93 8.93
C GLY A 50 -4.76 18.10 9.15
N ASP A 51 -3.70 18.19 8.36
CA ASP A 51 -2.80 19.33 8.41
C ASP A 51 -3.45 20.61 7.80
N GLN A 52 -2.68 21.69 7.76
CA GLN A 52 -3.15 22.95 7.18
C GLN A 52 -3.49 22.81 5.68
N THR A 53 -2.77 21.96 4.94
CA THR A 53 -3.02 21.70 3.52
C THR A 53 -4.38 21.00 3.31
N VAL A 54 -4.71 20.00 4.14
CA VAL A 54 -6.01 19.33 4.14
C VAL A 54 -7.12 20.31 4.49
N LYS A 55 -6.92 21.15 5.50
CA LYS A 55 -7.90 22.18 5.90
C LYS A 55 -8.22 23.12 4.74
N ASP A 56 -7.21 23.58 4.01
CA ASP A 56 -7.39 24.51 2.90
C ASP A 56 -8.06 23.84 1.71
N ALA A 57 -7.65 22.61 1.35
CA ALA A 57 -8.29 21.84 0.29
C ALA A 57 -9.77 21.55 0.59
N MET A 58 -10.09 21.12 1.81
CA MET A 58 -11.48 20.85 2.22
C MET A 58 -12.34 22.11 2.26
N SER A 59 -11.78 23.23 2.70
CA SER A 59 -12.48 24.51 2.67
C SER A 59 -12.81 24.91 1.23
N ALA A 60 -11.85 24.81 0.31
CA ALA A 60 -12.07 25.11 -1.10
C ALA A 60 -13.11 24.21 -1.76
N MET A 61 -13.10 22.90 -1.46
CA MET A 61 -14.11 21.96 -1.94
C MET A 61 -15.50 22.31 -1.40
N VAL A 62 -15.63 22.58 -0.10
CA VAL A 62 -16.92 22.95 0.52
C VAL A 62 -17.44 24.28 -0.04
N ASP A 63 -16.58 25.26 -0.25
CA ASP A 63 -16.94 26.54 -0.84
C ASP A 63 -17.40 26.37 -2.30
N ALA A 64 -16.71 25.54 -3.08
CA ALA A 64 -17.10 25.23 -4.46
C ALA A 64 -18.47 24.51 -4.51
N TYR A 65 -18.73 23.56 -3.60
CA TYR A 65 -20.04 22.94 -3.47
C TYR A 65 -21.12 23.98 -3.14
N ASN A 66 -20.95 24.73 -2.05
CA ASN A 66 -21.91 25.72 -1.57
C ASN A 66 -22.22 26.81 -2.61
N ASN A 67 -21.23 27.21 -3.42
CA ASN A 67 -21.38 28.23 -4.45
C ASN A 67 -21.95 27.69 -5.77
N GLY A 68 -21.80 26.40 -6.03
CA GLY A 68 -22.25 25.69 -7.23
C GLY A 68 -23.35 24.68 -6.92
N GLN A 69 -23.02 23.38 -6.97
CA GLN A 69 -23.95 22.25 -6.86
C GLN A 69 -24.87 22.33 -5.63
N GLY A 70 -24.40 22.83 -4.50
CA GLY A 70 -25.19 23.02 -3.28
C GLY A 70 -26.41 23.93 -3.48
N LYS A 71 -26.35 24.92 -4.39
CA LYS A 71 -27.51 25.76 -4.73
C LYS A 71 -28.58 24.98 -5.48
N GLU A 72 -28.19 24.09 -6.39
CA GLU A 72 -29.10 23.21 -7.13
C GLU A 72 -29.69 22.14 -6.23
N ASP A 73 -28.87 21.59 -5.34
CA ASP A 73 -29.25 20.56 -4.38
C ASP A 73 -30.12 21.09 -3.24
N GLY A 74 -30.11 22.42 -3.02
CA GLY A 74 -30.72 23.09 -1.88
C GLY A 74 -30.01 22.79 -0.56
N VAL A 75 -28.71 22.53 -0.61
CA VAL A 75 -27.87 22.11 0.53
C VAL A 75 -26.79 23.16 0.80
N THR A 76 -26.59 23.49 2.07
CA THR A 76 -25.45 24.29 2.53
C THR A 76 -24.64 23.52 3.54
N VAL A 77 -23.33 23.46 3.36
CA VAL A 77 -22.41 22.70 4.20
C VAL A 77 -21.64 23.65 5.12
N SER A 78 -21.67 23.34 6.42
CA SER A 78 -20.86 23.99 7.43
C SER A 78 -19.66 23.10 7.76
N TYR A 79 -18.49 23.45 7.25
CA TYR A 79 -17.25 22.74 7.54
C TYR A 79 -16.70 23.09 8.93
N SER A 80 -16.29 22.08 9.70
CA SER A 80 -15.52 22.23 10.94
C SER A 80 -14.28 21.37 10.87
N HIS A 81 -13.14 22.02 10.73
CA HIS A 81 -11.84 21.38 10.95
C HIS A 81 -11.66 21.03 12.43
N LYS A 82 -11.18 19.82 12.72
CA LYS A 82 -10.92 19.31 14.07
C LYS A 82 -9.43 19.02 14.24
N ILE A 83 -8.97 19.05 15.50
CA ILE A 83 -7.61 18.64 15.86
C ILE A 83 -7.55 17.11 15.84
N GLU A 84 -6.57 16.57 15.15
CA GLU A 84 -6.37 15.12 14.92
C GLU A 84 -6.42 14.30 16.22
N ASP A 85 -5.63 14.68 17.23
CA ASP A 85 -5.53 13.96 18.52
C ASP A 85 -6.89 13.80 19.24
N SER A 86 -7.80 14.74 19.04
CA SER A 86 -9.14 14.72 19.65
C SER A 86 -10.23 14.20 18.71
N TYR A 87 -9.92 14.00 17.42
CA TYR A 87 -10.93 13.77 16.41
C TYR A 87 -11.77 12.52 16.68
N ILE A 88 -11.09 11.40 16.97
CA ILE A 88 -11.73 10.11 17.24
C ILE A 88 -12.69 10.21 18.43
N SER A 89 -12.20 10.72 19.57
CA SER A 89 -13.02 10.84 20.78
C SER A 89 -14.19 11.81 20.59
N MET A 90 -14.00 12.90 19.84
CA MET A 90 -15.08 13.84 19.51
C MET A 90 -16.18 13.19 18.66
N VAL A 91 -15.82 12.39 17.63
CA VAL A 91 -16.79 11.67 16.80
C VAL A 91 -17.57 10.67 17.63
N GLU A 92 -16.88 9.83 18.41
CA GLU A 92 -17.49 8.79 19.25
C GLU A 92 -18.45 9.38 20.29
N GLN A 93 -18.06 10.46 20.98
CA GLN A 93 -18.91 11.14 21.96
C GLN A 93 -20.15 11.81 21.33
N ASN A 94 -20.08 12.19 20.05
CA ASN A 94 -21.16 12.91 19.37
C ASN A 94 -21.96 12.05 18.39
N ALA A 95 -21.66 10.76 18.26
CA ALA A 95 -22.36 9.84 17.36
C ALA A 95 -23.88 9.83 17.61
N ASN A 96 -24.27 9.83 18.89
CA ASN A 96 -25.67 9.84 19.34
C ASN A 96 -26.22 11.25 19.62
N SER A 97 -25.41 12.29 19.48
CA SER A 97 -25.78 13.67 19.79
C SER A 97 -26.52 14.33 18.63
N LYS A 98 -27.58 15.09 18.91
CA LYS A 98 -28.20 15.99 17.91
C LYS A 98 -27.21 17.05 17.39
N ASN A 99 -26.17 17.34 18.17
CA ASN A 99 -25.14 18.33 17.84
C ASN A 99 -23.93 17.74 17.07
N GLY A 100 -23.89 16.42 16.86
CA GLY A 100 -22.83 15.75 16.10
C GLY A 100 -22.81 16.09 14.61
N PRO A 101 -21.75 15.72 13.87
CA PRO A 101 -21.65 15.95 12.44
C PRO A 101 -22.72 15.17 11.68
N ASP A 102 -23.16 15.67 10.54
CA ASP A 102 -24.03 14.92 9.63
C ASP A 102 -23.17 14.06 8.67
N VAL A 103 -22.03 14.60 8.24
CA VAL A 103 -20.97 13.91 7.47
C VAL A 103 -19.65 14.03 8.21
N TYR A 104 -18.84 12.97 8.22
CA TYR A 104 -17.51 12.99 8.83
C TYR A 104 -16.50 12.09 8.12
N TYR A 105 -15.21 12.36 8.33
CA TYR A 105 -14.12 11.49 7.88
C TYR A 105 -14.10 10.19 8.68
N ALA A 106 -14.02 9.06 7.98
CA ALA A 106 -13.70 7.75 8.56
C ALA A 106 -12.46 7.16 7.88
N TRP A 107 -11.44 6.90 8.68
CA TRP A 107 -10.27 6.14 8.24
C TRP A 107 -10.60 4.69 7.99
N ASP A 108 -9.92 4.08 7.02
CA ASP A 108 -9.99 2.63 6.80
C ASP A 108 -9.66 1.82 8.09
N ARG A 109 -8.80 2.34 8.97
CA ARG A 109 -8.49 1.76 10.29
C ARG A 109 -9.60 1.90 11.36
N LEU A 110 -10.59 2.75 11.16
CA LEU A 110 -11.64 3.05 12.15
C LEU A 110 -13.05 2.73 11.65
N PHE A 111 -13.25 2.67 10.33
CA PHE A 111 -14.59 2.59 9.78
C PHE A 111 -15.32 1.33 10.27
N LYS A 112 -14.68 0.16 10.32
CA LYS A 112 -15.30 -1.08 10.79
C LYS A 112 -15.79 -0.96 12.23
N LYS A 113 -14.94 -0.45 13.14
CA LYS A 113 -15.31 -0.16 14.53
C LYS A 113 -16.56 0.71 14.62
N TRP A 114 -16.57 1.82 13.88
CA TRP A 114 -17.68 2.76 13.91
C TRP A 114 -18.95 2.21 13.25
N THR A 115 -18.82 1.45 12.17
CA THR A 115 -19.94 0.79 11.50
C THR A 115 -20.55 -0.30 12.36
N ALA A 116 -19.75 -1.13 13.02
CA ALA A 116 -20.21 -2.15 13.96
C ALA A 116 -20.91 -1.54 15.20
N ALA A 117 -20.56 -0.30 15.56
CA ALA A 117 -21.22 0.46 16.62
C ALA A 117 -22.44 1.27 16.15
N ASP A 118 -22.96 1.02 14.93
CA ASP A 118 -24.09 1.72 14.31
C ASP A 118 -23.91 3.25 14.27
N MET A 119 -22.69 3.71 14.01
CA MET A 119 -22.38 5.15 13.88
C MET A 119 -22.48 5.65 12.42
N THR A 120 -22.54 4.74 11.44
CA THR A 120 -22.53 5.03 10.01
C THR A 120 -23.75 4.44 9.29
N VAL A 121 -24.32 5.20 8.36
CA VAL A 121 -25.43 4.76 7.49
C VAL A 121 -24.94 3.77 6.43
N ASP A 122 -25.74 2.75 6.14
CA ASP A 122 -25.58 1.92 4.94
C ASP A 122 -25.95 2.73 3.68
N LEU A 123 -24.97 2.98 2.82
CA LEU A 123 -25.08 3.79 1.61
C LEU A 123 -25.39 2.94 0.37
N THR A 124 -25.62 1.64 0.51
CA THR A 124 -25.73 0.71 -0.61
C THR A 124 -26.81 1.10 -1.61
N ASP A 125 -28.01 1.43 -1.14
CA ASP A 125 -29.11 1.78 -2.04
C ASP A 125 -28.91 3.15 -2.68
N TYR A 126 -28.38 4.13 -1.93
CA TYR A 126 -27.96 5.42 -2.49
C TYR A 126 -26.96 5.27 -3.64
N VAL A 127 -25.93 4.42 -3.45
CA VAL A 127 -24.92 4.12 -4.47
C VAL A 127 -25.55 3.44 -5.69
N LYS A 128 -26.38 2.41 -5.48
CA LYS A 128 -27.05 1.69 -6.56
C LYS A 128 -27.93 2.61 -7.39
N GLU A 129 -28.78 3.40 -6.74
CA GLU A 129 -29.69 4.34 -7.40
C GLU A 129 -28.94 5.40 -8.21
N ASP A 130 -27.92 6.03 -7.64
CA ASP A 130 -27.17 7.08 -8.34
C ASP A 130 -26.22 6.52 -9.41
N THR A 131 -25.77 5.26 -9.29
CA THR A 131 -25.05 4.57 -10.36
C THR A 131 -26.00 4.30 -11.53
N ALA A 132 -27.19 3.76 -11.27
CA ALA A 132 -28.21 3.51 -12.28
C ALA A 132 -28.70 4.80 -12.97
N ALA A 133 -28.73 5.92 -12.23
CA ALA A 133 -29.05 7.24 -12.75
C ALA A 133 -27.87 7.96 -13.42
N GLY A 134 -26.68 7.34 -13.50
CA GLY A 134 -25.48 7.94 -14.11
C GLY A 134 -24.92 9.16 -13.36
N LYS A 135 -25.27 9.33 -12.08
CA LYS A 135 -24.80 10.46 -11.24
C LYS A 135 -23.49 10.17 -10.52
N ILE A 136 -23.09 8.90 -10.44
CA ILE A 136 -21.80 8.45 -9.93
C ILE A 136 -21.27 7.31 -10.80
N ASN A 137 -19.97 7.30 -11.04
CA ASN A 137 -19.27 6.17 -11.65
C ASN A 137 -18.11 5.76 -10.74
N LEU A 138 -18.27 4.64 -10.04
CA LEU A 138 -17.24 4.11 -9.14
C LEU A 138 -16.07 3.48 -9.88
N ASP A 139 -16.22 3.13 -11.16
CA ASP A 139 -15.14 2.55 -11.98
C ASP A 139 -14.06 3.58 -12.32
N ASN A 140 -14.38 4.88 -12.21
CA ASN A 140 -13.39 5.94 -12.38
C ASN A 140 -12.54 6.15 -11.10
N ILE A 141 -13.01 5.63 -9.96
CA ILE A 141 -12.28 5.68 -8.68
C ILE A 141 -11.35 4.48 -8.58
N TRP A 142 -10.20 4.64 -7.91
CA TRP A 142 -9.29 3.51 -7.65
C TRP A 142 -10.03 2.32 -7.04
N LYS A 143 -10.09 1.19 -7.78
CA LYS A 143 -10.81 -0.03 -7.37
C LYS A 143 -10.43 -0.46 -5.95
N SER A 144 -9.14 -0.37 -5.62
CA SER A 144 -8.58 -0.73 -4.31
C SER A 144 -9.12 0.09 -3.14
N THR A 145 -9.75 1.24 -3.36
CA THR A 145 -10.24 2.15 -2.30
C THR A 145 -11.75 2.02 -2.06
N VAL A 146 -12.55 1.79 -3.10
CA VAL A 146 -14.00 1.63 -2.96
C VAL A 146 -14.35 0.38 -2.17
N SER A 147 -13.67 -0.73 -2.42
CA SER A 147 -13.90 -2.01 -1.73
C SER A 147 -13.59 -1.95 -0.23
N ARG A 148 -12.74 -1.02 0.22
CA ARG A 148 -12.32 -0.89 1.63
C ARG A 148 -13.45 -0.51 2.56
N PHE A 149 -14.40 0.28 2.08
CA PHE A 149 -15.48 0.82 2.91
C PHE A 149 -16.76 -0.01 2.81
N ARG A 150 -16.59 -1.30 2.47
CA ARG A 150 -17.63 -2.33 2.49
C ARG A 150 -17.47 -3.24 3.69
N TYR A 151 -18.55 -3.56 4.39
CA TYR A 151 -18.48 -4.36 5.62
C TYR A 151 -19.76 -5.13 5.92
N ASN A 152 -19.58 -6.40 6.27
CA ASN A 152 -20.60 -7.27 6.82
C ASN A 152 -20.53 -7.23 8.35
N LYS A 153 -21.52 -6.62 8.99
CA LYS A 153 -21.57 -6.50 10.45
C LYS A 153 -21.78 -7.85 11.14
N GLU A 154 -22.46 -8.79 10.49
CA GLU A 154 -22.79 -10.10 11.06
C GLU A 154 -21.58 -11.04 11.01
N LEU A 155 -20.85 -11.04 9.89
CA LEU A 155 -19.71 -11.92 9.69
C LEU A 155 -18.38 -11.29 10.14
N ASN A 156 -18.34 -9.99 10.43
CA ASN A 156 -17.11 -9.22 10.65
C ASN A 156 -16.13 -9.36 9.47
N MET A 157 -16.66 -9.27 8.25
CA MET A 157 -15.90 -9.47 7.00
C MET A 157 -16.11 -8.31 6.04
N SER A 158 -15.13 -8.08 5.18
CA SER A 158 -15.24 -7.14 4.07
C SER A 158 -15.08 -7.87 2.75
N GLY A 159 -15.76 -7.39 1.72
CA GLY A 159 -15.74 -7.97 0.38
C GLY A 159 -16.45 -7.07 -0.62
N GLU A 160 -16.25 -7.32 -1.91
CA GLU A 160 -16.84 -6.52 -2.99
C GLU A 160 -18.38 -6.51 -2.97
N ASN A 161 -18.99 -7.56 -2.41
CA ASN A 161 -20.45 -7.74 -2.35
C ASN A 161 -21.08 -7.22 -1.04
N GLU A 162 -20.29 -6.76 -0.07
CA GLU A 162 -20.81 -6.30 1.21
C GLU A 162 -21.36 -4.88 1.13
N SER A 163 -22.25 -4.53 2.07
CA SER A 163 -22.82 -3.19 2.21
C SER A 163 -21.74 -2.12 2.27
N ILE A 164 -21.94 -1.01 1.56
CA ILE A 164 -21.01 0.13 1.51
C ILE A 164 -21.42 1.21 2.50
N TYR A 165 -20.48 1.67 3.35
CA TYR A 165 -20.76 2.61 4.43
C TYR A 165 -20.10 3.98 4.24
N GLY A 166 -19.23 4.11 3.24
CA GLY A 166 -18.54 5.34 2.92
C GLY A 166 -17.99 5.35 1.51
N LEU A 167 -17.70 6.55 0.99
CA LEU A 167 -17.00 6.71 -0.28
C LEU A 167 -15.62 7.36 -0.08
N PRO A 168 -14.56 6.81 -0.70
CA PRO A 168 -13.19 7.29 -0.52
C PRO A 168 -13.02 8.69 -1.12
N ILE A 169 -12.43 9.60 -0.35
CA ILE A 169 -12.05 10.95 -0.82
C ILE A 169 -10.57 11.02 -1.22
N ASP A 170 -9.78 10.03 -0.81
CA ASP A 170 -8.36 9.97 -1.05
C ASP A 170 -7.81 8.54 -1.10
N THR A 171 -6.58 8.46 -1.57
CA THR A 171 -5.67 7.33 -1.37
C THR A 171 -4.29 7.90 -1.11
N SER A 172 -3.54 7.25 -0.25
CA SER A 172 -2.19 7.63 0.12
C SER A 172 -1.28 6.39 0.06
N PRO A 173 -0.90 5.97 -1.17
CA PRO A 173 -0.03 4.83 -1.40
C PRO A 173 1.38 5.05 -0.90
N THR A 174 2.10 3.95 -0.68
CA THR A 174 3.50 3.95 -0.30
C THR A 174 4.42 3.80 -1.49
N VAL A 175 5.55 4.48 -1.42
CA VAL A 175 6.65 4.37 -2.38
C VAL A 175 7.97 4.48 -1.63
N LEU A 176 9.07 4.28 -2.35
CA LEU A 176 10.41 4.47 -1.82
C LEU A 176 10.87 5.90 -2.11
N TYR A 177 10.82 6.79 -1.12
CA TYR A 177 11.53 8.07 -1.21
C TYR A 177 13.03 7.85 -1.11
N TYR A 178 13.82 8.62 -1.86
CA TYR A 178 15.27 8.52 -1.82
C TYR A 178 15.99 9.86 -1.89
N ASN A 179 17.16 9.93 -1.23
CA ASN A 179 18.06 11.08 -1.21
C ASN A 179 19.06 10.97 -2.37
N ARG A 180 18.75 11.65 -3.49
CA ARG A 180 19.56 11.63 -4.71
C ARG A 180 20.95 12.22 -4.48
N THR A 181 21.06 13.27 -3.66
CA THR A 181 22.36 13.88 -3.32
C THR A 181 23.26 12.88 -2.61
N ALA A 182 22.76 12.17 -1.59
CA ALA A 182 23.55 11.18 -0.86
C ALA A 182 24.00 10.03 -1.78
N LEU A 183 23.15 9.59 -2.71
CA LEU A 183 23.53 8.62 -3.75
C LEU A 183 24.67 9.13 -4.62
N ALA A 184 24.57 10.37 -5.12
CA ALA A 184 25.60 10.99 -5.94
C ALA A 184 26.94 11.15 -5.19
N ASP A 185 26.90 11.52 -3.90
CA ASP A 185 28.07 11.63 -3.03
C ASP A 185 28.81 10.28 -2.88
N MET A 186 28.07 9.17 -2.95
CA MET A 186 28.61 7.81 -2.94
C MET A 186 28.99 7.29 -4.33
N GLY A 187 28.92 8.12 -5.37
CA GLY A 187 29.27 7.76 -6.75
C GLY A 187 28.20 6.96 -7.48
N VAL A 188 26.97 6.90 -6.97
CA VAL A 188 25.85 6.24 -7.65
C VAL A 188 25.26 7.18 -8.69
N THR A 189 25.25 6.73 -9.95
CA THR A 189 24.58 7.43 -11.04
C THR A 189 23.08 7.14 -10.97
N VAL A 190 22.26 8.16 -10.82
CA VAL A 190 20.80 8.01 -10.83
C VAL A 190 20.27 8.29 -12.24
N ILE A 191 19.48 7.35 -12.78
CA ILE A 191 18.83 7.44 -14.09
C ILE A 191 17.33 7.19 -13.96
N SER A 192 16.57 7.62 -14.95
CA SER A 192 15.12 7.43 -15.00
C SER A 192 14.67 6.89 -16.37
N VAL A 193 14.77 5.57 -16.54
CA VAL A 193 14.54 4.87 -17.83
C VAL A 193 13.64 3.65 -17.61
N PRO A 194 12.46 3.56 -18.25
CA PRO A 194 11.64 2.35 -18.21
C PRO A 194 12.41 1.10 -18.64
N ALA A 195 12.11 -0.05 -18.05
CA ALA A 195 12.86 -1.29 -18.29
C ALA A 195 12.89 -1.68 -19.77
N GLU A 196 11.77 -1.51 -20.47
CA GLU A 196 11.58 -1.76 -21.90
C GLU A 196 12.40 -0.84 -22.82
N ASP A 197 12.84 0.31 -22.31
CA ASP A 197 13.57 1.33 -23.07
C ASP A 197 15.08 1.35 -22.75
N MET A 198 15.54 0.56 -21.76
CA MET A 198 16.95 0.46 -21.37
C MET A 198 17.88 0.16 -22.56
N ALA A 199 17.46 -0.70 -23.48
CA ALA A 199 18.27 -1.04 -24.66
C ALA A 199 18.48 0.17 -25.60
N LYS A 200 17.43 1.00 -25.81
CA LYS A 200 17.53 2.22 -26.63
C LYS A 200 18.39 3.28 -25.94
N TRP A 201 18.23 3.42 -24.62
CA TRP A 201 19.04 4.35 -23.84
C TRP A 201 20.52 3.95 -23.81
N ASN A 202 20.83 2.65 -23.66
CA ASN A 202 22.20 2.14 -23.73
C ASN A 202 22.89 2.41 -25.08
N ARG A 203 22.11 2.48 -26.17
CA ARG A 203 22.59 2.85 -27.52
C ARG A 203 22.65 4.38 -27.75
N GLY A 204 22.21 5.19 -26.80
CA GLY A 204 22.17 6.66 -26.92
C GLY A 204 21.06 7.18 -27.84
N GLU A 205 20.07 6.35 -28.18
CA GLU A 205 18.97 6.71 -29.08
C GLU A 205 17.96 7.65 -28.40
N ILE A 206 17.73 7.45 -27.10
CA ILE A 206 16.82 8.25 -26.27
C ILE A 206 17.57 8.85 -25.08
N ALA A 207 17.02 9.92 -24.52
CA ALA A 207 17.38 10.41 -23.20
C ALA A 207 16.53 9.73 -22.12
N ASP A 208 17.01 9.73 -20.88
CA ASP A 208 16.20 9.41 -19.71
C ASP A 208 15.21 10.56 -19.40
N LYS A 209 14.33 10.40 -18.40
CA LYS A 209 13.36 11.44 -18.04
C LYS A 209 14.00 12.75 -17.52
N TYR A 210 15.27 12.73 -17.14
CA TYR A 210 16.00 13.95 -16.78
C TYR A 210 16.57 14.70 -17.99
N GLY A 211 16.48 14.10 -19.18
CA GLY A 211 17.00 14.66 -20.43
C GLY A 211 18.43 14.23 -20.75
N HIS A 212 18.96 13.22 -20.06
CA HIS A 212 20.34 12.74 -20.25
C HIS A 212 20.42 11.44 -21.04
N LYS A 213 21.32 11.39 -22.02
CA LYS A 213 21.71 10.17 -22.72
C LYS A 213 22.81 9.45 -21.94
N LYS A 214 23.01 8.15 -22.19
CA LYS A 214 24.14 7.41 -21.58
C LYS A 214 25.50 8.11 -21.80
N SER A 215 25.70 8.73 -22.96
CA SER A 215 26.93 9.48 -23.30
C SER A 215 27.23 10.65 -22.35
N ASP A 216 26.24 11.15 -21.64
CA ASP A 216 26.40 12.25 -20.68
C ASP A 216 27.00 11.77 -19.35
N TYR A 217 27.03 10.45 -19.14
CA TYR A 217 27.58 9.80 -17.94
C TYR A 217 28.93 9.16 -18.24
N ALA A 218 30.02 9.88 -17.98
CA ALA A 218 31.38 9.40 -18.24
C ALA A 218 31.70 8.06 -17.55
N ALA A 219 31.16 7.82 -16.34
CA ALA A 219 31.32 6.57 -15.61
C ALA A 219 30.71 5.35 -16.33
N LEU A 220 29.83 5.57 -17.31
CA LEU A 220 29.09 4.53 -18.03
C LEU A 220 29.56 4.33 -19.48
N ALA A 221 30.63 5.00 -19.91
CA ALA A 221 31.08 5.02 -21.31
C ALA A 221 31.30 3.61 -21.90
N ASN A 222 31.77 2.67 -21.09
CA ASN A 222 32.05 1.28 -21.49
C ASN A 222 31.12 0.26 -20.80
N ILE A 223 29.99 0.72 -20.26
CA ILE A 223 29.03 -0.11 -19.53
C ILE A 223 27.77 -0.29 -20.39
N ASP A 224 27.32 -1.54 -20.48
CA ASP A 224 25.99 -1.90 -20.94
C ASP A 224 25.11 -2.10 -19.71
N VAL A 225 24.37 -1.06 -19.32
CA VAL A 225 23.68 -1.03 -18.02
C VAL A 225 22.50 -2.01 -18.08
N PRO A 226 22.47 -3.06 -17.23
CA PRO A 226 21.35 -4.00 -17.23
C PRO A 226 20.07 -3.35 -16.69
N ALA A 227 18.91 -3.86 -17.11
CA ALA A 227 17.60 -3.40 -16.64
C ALA A 227 17.34 -3.87 -15.19
N LYS A 228 17.99 -3.23 -14.22
CA LYS A 228 17.88 -3.50 -12.78
C LYS A 228 17.56 -2.21 -12.02
N GLY A 229 16.96 -2.36 -10.84
CA GLY A 229 16.73 -1.22 -9.95
C GLY A 229 18.04 -0.65 -9.41
N PHE A 230 18.95 -1.53 -8.97
CA PHE A 230 20.33 -1.17 -8.63
C PHE A 230 21.33 -2.09 -9.33
N PHE A 231 22.39 -1.50 -9.85
CA PHE A 231 23.48 -2.19 -10.54
C PHE A 231 24.83 -1.65 -10.07
N ARG A 232 25.79 -2.55 -9.90
CA ARG A 232 27.21 -2.21 -9.77
C ARG A 232 28.07 -3.12 -10.62
N ASP A 233 29.06 -2.55 -11.31
CA ASP A 233 29.96 -3.28 -12.22
C ASP A 233 31.08 -4.03 -11.46
N ASP A 234 30.72 -4.98 -10.60
CA ASP A 234 31.67 -5.83 -9.89
C ASP A 234 31.13 -7.27 -9.68
N SER A 235 31.96 -8.13 -9.07
CA SER A 235 31.60 -9.53 -8.75
C SER A 235 30.99 -9.71 -7.35
N ASN A 236 30.89 -8.63 -6.58
CA ASN A 236 30.56 -8.66 -5.16
C ASN A 236 29.09 -8.34 -4.89
N VAL A 237 28.26 -8.32 -5.94
CA VAL A 237 26.81 -8.13 -5.85
C VAL A 237 26.21 -9.01 -4.77
N ARG A 238 25.34 -8.42 -3.95
CA ARG A 238 24.70 -9.15 -2.87
C ARG A 238 23.86 -10.29 -3.44
N LYS A 239 24.08 -11.49 -2.90
CA LYS A 239 23.21 -12.66 -3.05
C LYS A 239 23.15 -13.33 -1.69
N THR A 240 21.98 -13.37 -1.08
CA THR A 240 21.85 -13.99 0.25
C THR A 240 20.66 -14.91 0.28
N GLU A 241 20.90 -16.17 0.66
CA GLU A 241 19.84 -17.15 0.87
C GLU A 241 19.06 -16.87 2.16
N THR A 242 19.62 -16.15 3.15
CA THR A 242 18.90 -15.56 4.31
C THR A 242 19.83 -14.71 5.19
N GLY A 243 19.85 -13.39 5.02
CA GLY A 243 20.66 -12.50 5.87
C GLY A 243 22.19 -12.75 5.77
N GLY A 244 22.98 -11.87 6.39
CA GLY A 244 24.45 -12.00 6.40
C GLY A 244 25.19 -10.73 6.00
N THR A 245 26.38 -10.54 6.60
CA THR A 245 27.20 -9.32 6.51
C THR A 245 28.38 -9.45 5.54
N ASN A 246 28.43 -10.48 4.69
CA ASN A 246 29.51 -10.71 3.72
C ASN A 246 29.51 -9.69 2.54
N TRP A 247 28.89 -8.53 2.75
CA TRP A 247 28.90 -7.43 1.82
C TRP A 247 30.29 -6.80 1.74
N GLN A 248 30.71 -6.42 0.54
CA GLN A 248 31.99 -5.77 0.30
C GLN A 248 31.77 -4.41 -0.37
N MET A 249 32.45 -3.40 0.15
CA MET A 249 32.47 -2.05 -0.41
C MET A 249 32.94 -2.10 -1.87
N PRO A 250 32.23 -1.45 -2.80
CA PRO A 250 32.69 -1.29 -4.17
C PRO A 250 34.06 -0.58 -4.23
N ALA A 251 34.89 -0.94 -5.21
CA ALA A 251 36.11 -0.20 -5.48
C ALA A 251 35.77 1.23 -5.95
N SER A 252 36.69 2.18 -5.78
CA SER A 252 36.45 3.59 -6.09
C SER A 252 36.08 3.89 -7.54
N ASN A 253 36.40 2.98 -8.47
CA ASN A 253 36.09 3.09 -9.90
C ASN A 253 34.96 2.16 -10.36
N THR A 254 34.27 1.48 -9.45
CA THR A 254 33.11 0.64 -9.79
C THR A 254 31.98 1.55 -10.27
N ALA A 255 31.52 1.34 -11.51
CA ALA A 255 30.32 2.01 -12.00
C ALA A 255 29.10 1.51 -11.23
N MET A 256 28.30 2.43 -10.68
CA MET A 256 27.09 2.14 -9.92
C MET A 256 25.92 2.92 -10.50
N VAL A 257 24.79 2.25 -10.71
CA VAL A 257 23.58 2.84 -11.29
C VAL A 257 22.37 2.48 -10.46
N PHE A 258 21.59 3.50 -10.08
CA PHE A 258 20.24 3.34 -9.54
C PHE A 258 19.24 3.84 -10.59
N ASN A 259 18.33 2.96 -11.04
CA ASN A 259 17.27 3.32 -11.97
C ASN A 259 15.93 3.41 -11.24
N GLU A 260 15.43 4.64 -11.06
CA GLU A 260 14.22 4.89 -10.27
C GLU A 260 12.91 4.41 -10.93
N GLN A 261 12.95 3.98 -12.19
CA GLN A 261 11.79 3.42 -12.91
C GLN A 261 11.66 1.90 -12.73
N ILE A 262 12.66 1.23 -12.16
CA ILE A 262 12.69 -0.24 -12.01
C ILE A 262 12.69 -0.60 -10.52
N ALA A 263 11.70 -1.38 -10.10
CA ALA A 263 11.66 -1.91 -8.74
C ALA A 263 12.92 -2.73 -8.43
N MET A 264 13.61 -2.36 -7.35
CA MET A 264 14.72 -3.15 -6.83
C MET A 264 14.20 -4.51 -6.34
N ASN A 265 14.98 -5.57 -6.54
CA ASN A 265 14.75 -6.77 -5.74
C ASN A 265 15.28 -6.58 -4.31
N TRP A 266 14.97 -7.53 -3.42
CA TRP A 266 15.43 -7.43 -2.03
C TRP A 266 16.95 -7.43 -1.88
N ASP A 267 17.70 -8.14 -2.74
CA ASP A 267 19.16 -8.10 -2.71
C ASP A 267 19.69 -6.73 -3.13
N GLU A 268 19.10 -6.11 -4.16
CA GLU A 268 19.44 -4.80 -4.72
C GLU A 268 19.23 -3.67 -3.70
N ILE A 269 18.06 -3.62 -3.02
CA ILE A 269 17.81 -2.60 -1.97
C ILE A 269 18.70 -2.81 -0.74
N GLU A 270 19.02 -4.05 -0.39
CA GLU A 270 19.94 -4.33 0.70
C GLU A 270 21.39 -3.95 0.33
N ASP A 271 21.81 -4.19 -0.91
CA ASP A 271 23.15 -3.85 -1.41
C ASP A 271 23.40 -2.33 -1.34
N ILE A 272 22.50 -1.54 -1.95
CA ILE A 272 22.60 -0.08 -1.85
C ILE A 272 22.34 0.40 -0.42
N GLY A 273 21.52 -0.31 0.36
CA GLY A 273 21.33 -0.06 1.79
C GLY A 273 22.62 -0.18 2.59
N PHE A 274 23.46 -1.18 2.32
CA PHE A 274 24.80 -1.29 2.91
C PHE A 274 25.71 -0.14 2.46
N LEU A 275 25.74 0.16 1.16
CA LEU A 275 26.54 1.25 0.60
C LEU A 275 26.22 2.59 1.28
N MET A 276 24.94 2.83 1.55
CA MET A 276 24.44 4.07 2.12
C MET A 276 24.43 4.09 3.66
N THR A 277 24.70 2.97 4.33
CA THR A 277 24.78 2.95 5.80
C THR A 277 26.20 3.27 6.25
N LYS A 278 26.37 4.41 6.92
CA LYS A 278 27.67 4.90 7.39
C LYS A 278 28.46 3.86 8.22
N SER A 279 27.76 3.12 9.08
CA SER A 279 28.39 2.07 9.91
C SER A 279 28.89 0.86 9.13
N LYS A 280 28.46 0.70 7.88
CA LYS A 280 28.77 -0.46 7.02
C LYS A 280 29.76 -0.17 5.90
N ASN A 281 29.92 1.09 5.52
CA ASN A 281 30.70 1.51 4.35
C ASN A 281 32.06 2.17 4.68
N GLY A 282 32.59 1.93 5.88
CA GLY A 282 33.82 2.59 6.33
C GLY A 282 33.63 4.06 6.74
N GLN A 283 32.41 4.46 7.12
CA GLN A 283 32.05 5.78 7.66
C GLN A 283 32.05 6.93 6.66
N THR A 284 31.91 6.65 5.37
CA THR A 284 31.99 7.65 4.29
C THR A 284 30.63 8.21 3.87
N SER A 285 29.53 7.47 4.06
CA SER A 285 28.19 7.95 3.71
C SER A 285 27.78 9.15 4.58
N THR A 286 27.05 10.08 3.96
CA THR A 286 26.41 11.21 4.65
C THR A 286 25.18 10.77 5.46
N THR A 287 24.52 9.69 5.06
CA THR A 287 23.36 9.12 5.76
C THR A 287 23.78 8.16 6.87
N GLU A 288 23.11 8.21 8.02
CA GLU A 288 23.35 7.26 9.13
C GLU A 288 22.94 5.83 8.73
N TYR A 289 21.83 5.70 8.00
CA TYR A 289 21.26 4.43 7.55
C TYR A 289 20.94 4.46 6.05
N GLY A 290 21.02 3.32 5.40
CA GLY A 290 20.74 3.21 3.97
C GLY A 290 19.26 3.05 3.65
N TYR A 291 18.52 2.28 4.46
CA TYR A 291 17.14 1.93 4.13
C TYR A 291 16.26 1.85 5.37
N PHE A 292 15.08 2.46 5.33
CA PHE A 292 14.06 2.28 6.34
C PHE A 292 12.73 1.86 5.71
N THR A 293 12.13 0.83 6.29
CA THR A 293 10.71 0.55 6.16
C THR A 293 10.14 0.21 7.53
N GLU A 294 9.01 0.82 7.86
CA GLU A 294 8.24 0.47 9.04
C GLU A 294 7.50 -0.85 8.82
N TRP A 295 6.99 -1.04 7.61
CA TRP A 295 6.09 -2.12 7.24
C TRP A 295 6.79 -3.26 6.51
N TRP A 296 6.32 -4.47 6.78
CA TRP A 296 6.80 -5.70 6.16
C TRP A 296 6.05 -6.04 4.86
N PHE A 297 5.00 -5.30 4.51
CA PHE A 297 4.04 -5.64 3.47
C PHE A 297 4.66 -5.89 2.09
N ASN A 298 5.56 -5.02 1.62
CA ASN A 298 6.23 -5.22 0.33
C ASN A 298 7.20 -6.42 0.33
N TYR A 299 7.56 -6.95 1.51
CA TYR A 299 8.22 -8.25 1.62
C TYR A 299 7.16 -9.36 1.62
N GLY A 300 6.30 -9.43 2.62
CA GLY A 300 5.41 -10.56 2.82
C GLY A 300 4.32 -10.71 1.75
N TRP A 301 3.63 -9.63 1.39
CA TRP A 301 2.57 -9.68 0.38
C TRP A 301 3.13 -9.92 -1.02
N SER A 302 4.37 -9.49 -1.32
CA SER A 302 4.96 -9.72 -2.65
C SER A 302 5.13 -11.20 -2.96
N VAL A 303 5.34 -12.04 -1.94
CA VAL A 303 5.42 -13.49 -2.10
C VAL A 303 4.07 -14.20 -2.00
N GLY A 304 2.96 -13.46 -1.84
CA GLY A 304 1.62 -14.04 -1.62
C GLY A 304 1.33 -14.44 -0.17
N GLY A 305 2.22 -14.06 0.75
CA GLY A 305 2.01 -14.22 2.19
C GLY A 305 1.09 -13.14 2.76
N ASP A 306 0.68 -13.31 4.02
CA ASP A 306 -0.09 -12.32 4.78
C ASP A 306 0.11 -12.50 6.29
N CYS A 307 -0.35 -11.57 7.13
CA CYS A 307 -0.30 -11.68 8.59
C CYS A 307 -1.49 -12.44 9.18
N VAL A 308 -2.58 -12.56 8.43
CA VAL A 308 -3.71 -13.45 8.75
C VAL A 308 -4.19 -14.21 7.52
N VAL A 309 -4.70 -15.42 7.73
CA VAL A 309 -5.31 -16.24 6.68
C VAL A 309 -6.70 -16.72 7.10
N ASP A 310 -7.64 -16.82 6.16
CA ASP A 310 -8.93 -17.47 6.40
C ASP A 310 -8.79 -18.99 6.24
N LEU A 311 -9.10 -19.74 7.30
CA LEU A 311 -9.01 -21.19 7.33
C LEU A 311 -10.32 -21.89 6.96
N SER A 312 -11.43 -21.16 6.79
CA SER A 312 -12.73 -21.77 6.45
C SER A 312 -13.43 -21.12 5.26
N GLY A 313 -13.05 -19.89 4.93
CA GLY A 313 -13.75 -19.02 4.00
C GLY A 313 -14.94 -18.27 4.61
N ASN A 314 -15.18 -18.47 5.89
CA ASN A 314 -16.19 -17.77 6.67
C ASN A 314 -15.57 -16.94 7.80
N GLY A 315 -14.32 -16.51 7.65
CA GLY A 315 -13.61 -15.72 8.65
C GLY A 315 -13.17 -16.52 9.87
N SER A 316 -12.69 -17.76 9.67
CA SER A 316 -11.97 -18.49 10.73
C SER A 316 -10.49 -18.19 10.62
N TRP A 317 -10.09 -17.05 11.17
CA TRP A 317 -8.76 -16.47 10.97
C TRP A 317 -7.66 -17.17 11.77
N ALA A 318 -6.47 -17.26 11.20
CA ALA A 318 -5.23 -17.62 11.89
C ALA A 318 -4.11 -16.63 11.61
N TYR A 319 -3.21 -16.43 12.58
CA TYR A 319 -2.04 -15.58 12.44
C TYR A 319 -0.95 -16.33 11.68
N SER A 320 -0.40 -15.72 10.63
CA SER A 320 0.36 -16.46 9.61
C SER A 320 1.81 -16.03 9.40
N HIS A 321 2.38 -15.06 10.14
CA HIS A 321 3.81 -14.74 9.97
C HIS A 321 4.76 -15.93 10.21
N GLY A 322 4.33 -16.95 10.95
CA GLY A 322 5.05 -18.21 11.15
C GLY A 322 4.83 -19.27 10.07
N ASP A 323 3.94 -19.04 9.11
CA ASP A 323 3.60 -19.99 8.04
C ASP A 323 4.81 -20.24 7.14
N TRP A 324 5.29 -21.48 7.21
CA TRP A 324 6.44 -21.98 6.46
C TRP A 324 6.04 -22.62 5.12
N SER A 325 4.75 -22.76 4.84
CA SER A 325 4.30 -23.33 3.58
C SER A 325 4.60 -22.39 2.41
N GLU A 326 5.08 -22.96 1.31
CA GLU A 326 5.31 -22.25 0.06
C GLU A 326 4.08 -21.47 -0.41
N ASN A 327 4.35 -20.37 -1.12
CA ASN A 327 3.34 -19.64 -1.86
C ASN A 327 3.54 -19.86 -3.36
N TYR A 328 2.56 -19.45 -4.18
CA TYR A 328 2.55 -19.73 -5.61
C TYR A 328 1.99 -18.55 -6.39
N ILE A 329 2.56 -18.30 -7.56
CA ILE A 329 2.13 -17.25 -8.50
C ILE A 329 1.83 -17.85 -9.87
N VAL A 330 0.83 -17.30 -10.57
CA VAL A 330 0.48 -17.70 -11.94
C VAL A 330 1.44 -17.09 -12.95
N ASN A 331 1.98 -17.93 -13.84
CA ASN A 331 2.95 -17.52 -14.85
C ASN A 331 2.34 -16.73 -16.02
N PRO A 332 3.18 -16.02 -16.80
CA PRO A 332 2.72 -15.26 -17.95
C PRO A 332 1.90 -16.05 -18.98
N GLY A 333 0.79 -15.47 -19.41
CA GLY A 333 -0.14 -16.08 -20.36
C GLY A 333 -0.91 -17.30 -19.83
N LYS A 334 -0.92 -17.52 -18.51
CA LYS A 334 -1.60 -18.65 -17.86
C LYS A 334 -2.72 -18.18 -16.94
N THR A 335 -3.58 -19.12 -16.58
CA THR A 335 -4.61 -18.97 -15.53
C THR A 335 -4.63 -20.22 -14.68
N PHE A 336 -4.97 -20.10 -13.41
CA PHE A 336 -5.17 -21.23 -12.51
C PHE A 336 -6.53 -21.12 -11.81
N THR A 337 -7.29 -22.21 -11.69
CA THR A 337 -8.57 -22.17 -10.98
C THR A 337 -8.42 -22.85 -9.63
N GLY A 338 -8.66 -22.09 -8.55
CA GLY A 338 -8.65 -22.56 -7.18
C GLY A 338 -9.60 -23.74 -6.95
N TYR A 339 -9.11 -24.76 -6.27
CA TYR A 339 -9.90 -25.96 -6.00
C TYR A 339 -11.00 -25.71 -4.97
N ILE A 340 -10.71 -24.95 -3.91
CA ILE A 340 -11.65 -24.63 -2.83
C ILE A 340 -12.45 -23.37 -3.14
N THR A 341 -11.78 -22.29 -3.54
CA THR A 341 -12.46 -21.01 -3.78
C THR A 341 -13.19 -20.97 -5.12
N GLY A 342 -12.73 -21.75 -6.11
CA GLY A 342 -13.19 -21.61 -7.49
C GLY A 342 -12.73 -20.34 -8.20
N LYS A 343 -11.95 -19.49 -7.55
CA LYS A 343 -11.38 -18.28 -8.15
C LYS A 343 -10.49 -18.66 -9.33
N THR A 344 -10.69 -18.01 -10.47
CA THR A 344 -9.76 -18.09 -11.60
C THR A 344 -8.70 -17.01 -11.44
N TYR A 345 -7.55 -17.42 -10.92
CA TYR A 345 -6.36 -16.61 -10.78
C TYR A 345 -5.76 -16.30 -12.16
N GLN A 346 -5.53 -15.03 -12.44
CA GLN A 346 -4.88 -14.52 -13.63
C GLN A 346 -3.36 -14.49 -13.47
N GLU A 347 -2.64 -14.34 -14.58
CA GLU A 347 -1.20 -14.04 -14.60
C GLU A 347 -0.82 -13.00 -13.53
N GLY A 348 0.25 -13.29 -12.77
CA GLY A 348 0.75 -12.40 -11.73
C GLY A 348 -0.03 -12.44 -10.41
N GLU A 349 -1.16 -13.15 -10.33
CA GLU A 349 -1.86 -13.35 -9.07
C GLU A 349 -1.26 -14.49 -8.25
N THR A 350 -1.27 -14.31 -6.92
CA THR A 350 -0.88 -15.32 -5.94
C THR A 350 -2.08 -16.10 -5.45
N LEU A 351 -1.90 -17.38 -5.13
CA LEU A 351 -3.00 -18.23 -4.64
C LEU A 351 -3.42 -17.86 -3.22
N ASP A 352 -4.73 -17.93 -2.94
CA ASP A 352 -5.26 -17.82 -1.58
C ASP A 352 -4.91 -19.09 -0.77
N PHE A 353 -4.82 -18.93 0.56
CA PHE A 353 -4.38 -19.99 1.47
C PHE A 353 -5.09 -21.34 1.24
N LEU A 354 -6.42 -21.34 1.19
CA LEU A 354 -7.23 -22.55 1.03
C LEU A 354 -7.03 -23.28 -0.30
N ASP A 355 -6.60 -22.58 -1.35
CA ASP A 355 -6.35 -23.21 -2.65
C ASP A 355 -4.95 -23.80 -2.75
N LYS A 356 -4.00 -23.34 -1.93
CA LYS A 356 -2.64 -23.92 -1.88
C LYS A 356 -2.54 -25.13 -0.96
N ILE A 357 -3.32 -25.20 0.11
CA ILE A 357 -3.19 -26.27 1.11
C ILE A 357 -4.00 -27.53 0.81
N LYS A 358 -3.55 -28.67 1.34
CA LYS A 358 -4.20 -29.97 1.21
C LYS A 358 -5.37 -30.15 2.21
N CYS A 359 -6.49 -29.47 1.96
CA CYS A 359 -7.77 -29.63 2.69
C CYS A 359 -8.98 -29.72 1.73
N GLU A 360 -10.06 -30.37 2.12
CA GLU A 360 -11.31 -30.49 1.35
C GLU A 360 -12.46 -29.65 1.93
N VAL A 361 -13.51 -29.42 1.13
CA VAL A 361 -14.75 -28.78 1.61
C VAL A 361 -15.35 -29.64 2.73
N GLY A 362 -15.70 -29.00 3.85
CA GLY A 362 -16.21 -29.65 5.06
C GLY A 362 -15.14 -30.01 6.08
N ASP A 363 -13.86 -29.92 5.73
CA ASP A 363 -12.76 -30.12 6.67
C ASP A 363 -12.70 -29.00 7.70
N GLU A 364 -12.24 -29.34 8.91
CA GLU A 364 -11.85 -28.37 9.92
C GLU A 364 -10.33 -28.14 9.84
N VAL A 365 -9.93 -26.92 9.49
CA VAL A 365 -8.51 -26.50 9.46
C VAL A 365 -8.21 -25.65 10.70
N LYS A 366 -7.14 -25.97 11.43
CA LYS A 366 -6.70 -25.23 12.63
C LYS A 366 -5.21 -24.89 12.58
N PRO A 367 -4.78 -23.72 13.04
CA PRO A 367 -3.35 -23.44 13.18
C PRO A 367 -2.76 -24.25 14.34
N ASP A 368 -1.48 -24.57 14.24
CA ASP A 368 -0.69 -25.04 15.37
C ASP A 368 0.15 -23.90 15.99
N ASN A 369 0.94 -24.20 17.02
CA ASN A 369 1.77 -23.22 17.72
C ASN A 369 3.18 -23.05 17.11
N ASN A 370 3.48 -23.71 15.99
CA ASN A 370 4.76 -23.69 15.28
C ASN A 370 4.67 -23.03 13.89
N GLY A 371 3.47 -22.55 13.51
CA GLY A 371 3.19 -21.95 12.21
C GLY A 371 2.75 -22.95 11.14
N GLY A 372 2.52 -24.20 11.51
CA GLY A 372 1.83 -25.18 10.68
C GLY A 372 0.32 -25.20 10.95
N TYR A 373 -0.34 -26.20 10.39
CA TYR A 373 -1.79 -26.36 10.49
C TYR A 373 -2.16 -27.83 10.69
N THR A 374 -3.39 -28.09 11.11
CA THR A 374 -3.99 -29.43 11.13
C THR A 374 -5.27 -29.44 10.31
N VAL A 375 -5.56 -30.58 9.67
CA VAL A 375 -6.80 -30.87 8.96
C VAL A 375 -7.48 -32.01 9.69
N ASN A 376 -8.68 -31.78 10.23
CA ASN A 376 -9.43 -32.75 11.05
C ASN A 376 -8.57 -33.38 12.16
N GLY A 377 -7.74 -32.57 12.82
CA GLY A 377 -6.83 -32.98 13.90
C GLY A 377 -5.54 -33.69 13.44
N THR A 378 -5.35 -33.90 12.14
CA THR A 378 -4.11 -34.47 11.58
C THR A 378 -3.19 -33.35 11.11
N ALA A 379 -1.90 -33.39 11.48
CA ALA A 379 -0.93 -32.39 11.04
C ALA A 379 -0.83 -32.29 9.51
N LEU A 380 -0.82 -31.06 9.02
CA LEU A 380 -0.70 -30.72 7.61
C LEU A 380 0.77 -30.43 7.27
N GLY A 381 1.41 -31.38 6.57
CA GLY A 381 2.83 -31.32 6.27
C GLY A 381 3.71 -31.42 7.52
N ALA A 382 5.00 -31.16 7.35
CA ALA A 382 5.97 -31.19 8.44
C ALA A 382 6.89 -29.98 8.34
N ALA A 383 7.02 -29.24 9.44
CA ALA A 383 8.06 -28.23 9.58
C ALA A 383 9.43 -28.92 9.44
N SER A 384 10.26 -28.37 8.56
CA SER A 384 11.66 -28.75 8.37
C SER A 384 12.56 -27.69 9.02
N ASN A 385 13.88 -27.90 8.95
CA ASN A 385 14.84 -26.85 9.31
C ASN A 385 14.90 -25.71 8.26
N THR A 386 14.08 -25.74 7.20
CA THR A 386 14.01 -24.69 6.18
C THR A 386 12.84 -23.76 6.46
N LEU A 387 13.00 -22.46 6.16
CA LEU A 387 11.94 -21.46 6.36
C LEU A 387 10.76 -21.61 5.39
N THR A 388 11.00 -22.31 4.27
CA THR A 388 10.02 -22.58 3.22
C THR A 388 10.06 -24.06 2.86
N ASN A 389 8.90 -24.70 2.72
CA ASN A 389 8.76 -26.01 2.06
C ASN A 389 7.31 -26.25 1.56
N ASN A 390 7.12 -27.28 0.73
CA ASN A 390 5.85 -27.60 0.07
C ASN A 390 5.07 -28.77 0.67
N SER A 391 5.43 -29.24 1.87
CA SER A 391 4.83 -30.47 2.43
C SER A 391 3.34 -30.35 2.77
N ALA A 392 2.84 -29.12 2.91
CA ALA A 392 1.41 -28.79 3.10
C ALA A 392 0.66 -28.58 1.77
N THR A 393 1.38 -28.52 0.64
CA THR A 393 0.82 -28.13 -0.66
C THR A 393 -0.06 -29.23 -1.26
N ARG A 394 -1.19 -28.82 -1.83
CA ARG A 394 -2.12 -29.69 -2.57
C ARG A 394 -1.50 -30.21 -3.87
N GLN A 395 -1.84 -31.45 -4.24
CA GLN A 395 -1.30 -32.10 -5.44
C GLN A 395 -1.58 -31.33 -6.74
N SER A 396 -2.78 -30.78 -6.95
CA SER A 396 -3.10 -30.01 -8.16
C SER A 396 -2.25 -28.75 -8.33
N VAL A 397 -1.76 -28.17 -7.23
CA VAL A 397 -0.81 -27.05 -7.27
C VAL A 397 0.57 -27.54 -7.66
N LEU A 398 1.03 -28.67 -7.12
CA LEU A 398 2.29 -29.30 -7.52
C LEU A 398 2.28 -29.71 -9.01
N ASP A 399 1.16 -30.23 -9.50
CA ASP A 399 0.98 -30.58 -10.91
C ASP A 399 1.06 -29.34 -11.81
N ALA A 400 0.41 -28.24 -11.39
CA ALA A 400 0.47 -26.95 -12.08
C ALA A 400 1.86 -26.27 -12.00
N VAL A 401 2.68 -26.58 -10.99
CA VAL A 401 4.10 -26.20 -10.99
C VAL A 401 4.87 -27.01 -12.04
N ASN A 402 4.63 -28.34 -12.11
CA ASN A 402 5.32 -29.22 -13.05
C ASN A 402 5.00 -28.92 -14.52
N ASP A 403 3.78 -28.46 -14.83
CA ASP A 403 3.38 -28.08 -16.18
C ASP A 403 3.70 -26.62 -16.56
N GLY A 404 4.26 -25.85 -15.62
CA GLY A 404 4.67 -24.46 -15.81
C GLY A 404 3.55 -23.43 -15.70
N THR A 405 2.35 -23.82 -15.25
CA THR A 405 1.25 -22.88 -14.95
C THR A 405 1.54 -22.02 -13.73
N LEU A 406 2.16 -22.59 -12.71
CA LEU A 406 2.52 -21.91 -11.47
C LEU A 406 4.03 -21.92 -11.22
N THR A 407 4.51 -20.93 -10.47
CA THR A 407 5.88 -20.89 -9.95
C THR A 407 5.88 -20.76 -8.43
N PRO A 408 6.70 -21.57 -7.71
CA PRO A 408 6.81 -21.48 -6.27
C PRO A 408 7.56 -20.22 -5.82
N LEU A 409 6.99 -19.55 -4.82
CA LEU A 409 7.54 -18.40 -4.12
C LEU A 409 7.86 -18.76 -2.66
N PRO A 410 8.75 -17.98 -1.99
CA PRO A 410 9.01 -18.13 -0.57
C PRO A 410 7.75 -18.09 0.30
N SER A 411 7.83 -18.73 1.46
CA SER A 411 6.82 -18.59 2.50
C SER A 411 6.80 -17.17 3.08
N ILE A 412 5.71 -16.82 3.76
CA ILE A 412 5.65 -15.57 4.53
C ILE A 412 6.68 -15.56 5.65
N ARG A 413 6.97 -16.71 6.28
CA ARG A 413 7.98 -16.81 7.32
C ARG A 413 9.36 -16.41 6.81
N GLU A 414 9.74 -16.85 5.61
CA GLU A 414 11.01 -16.46 4.99
C GLU A 414 11.05 -14.97 4.67
N ALA A 415 10.00 -14.44 4.03
CA ALA A 415 9.91 -13.01 3.69
C ALA A 415 9.95 -12.11 4.94
N PHE A 416 9.19 -12.47 5.98
CA PHE A 416 9.13 -11.74 7.25
C PHE A 416 10.46 -11.83 8.02
N THR A 417 11.12 -12.98 7.98
CA THR A 417 12.47 -13.14 8.55
C THR A 417 13.45 -12.18 7.91
N ARG A 418 13.40 -12.06 6.58
CA ARG A 418 14.26 -11.13 5.84
C ARG A 418 13.99 -9.66 6.20
N PHE A 419 12.72 -9.27 6.31
CA PHE A 419 12.34 -7.94 6.80
C PHE A 419 12.90 -7.64 8.20
N ALA A 420 12.74 -8.58 9.14
CA ALA A 420 13.20 -8.38 10.51
C ALA A 420 14.73 -8.24 10.62
N PHE A 421 15.50 -8.85 9.70
CA PHE A 421 16.95 -8.69 9.63
C PHE A 421 17.43 -7.31 9.22
N LEU A 422 16.60 -6.45 8.60
CA LEU A 422 17.03 -5.12 8.15
C LEU A 422 17.63 -4.28 9.29
N ALA A 423 16.99 -4.28 10.46
CA ALA A 423 17.40 -3.50 11.64
C ALA A 423 18.29 -4.29 12.61
N GLY A 424 18.19 -5.62 12.63
CA GLY A 424 18.91 -6.46 13.59
C GLY A 424 20.43 -6.24 13.56
N THR A 425 21.05 -6.30 14.73
CA THR A 425 22.51 -6.31 14.92
C THR A 425 22.86 -7.59 15.65
N GLU A 426 23.87 -8.33 15.16
CA GLU A 426 24.23 -9.70 15.60
C GLU A 426 23.34 -10.81 14.99
N ASN A 427 23.83 -12.06 14.97
CA ASN A 427 23.17 -13.26 14.41
C ASN A 427 22.47 -13.05 13.04
N SER A 428 23.22 -12.52 12.07
CA SER A 428 22.80 -12.31 10.66
C SER A 428 21.92 -11.09 10.35
N GLY A 429 21.68 -10.21 11.33
CA GLY A 429 21.07 -8.89 11.09
C GLY A 429 21.96 -7.97 10.22
N LEU A 430 21.33 -7.19 9.34
CA LEU A 430 22.02 -6.33 8.36
C LEU A 430 22.46 -5.01 8.98
N GLY A 431 21.69 -4.47 9.93
CA GLY A 431 21.95 -3.19 10.58
C GLY A 431 22.04 -2.01 9.61
N ILE A 432 21.20 -2.02 8.57
CA ILE A 432 21.11 -0.97 7.53
C ILE A 432 19.89 -0.06 7.72
N CYS A 433 19.07 -0.38 8.73
CA CYS A 433 17.80 0.24 9.06
C CYS A 433 17.81 0.71 10.52
N PRO A 434 17.31 1.93 10.83
CA PRO A 434 17.19 2.37 12.21
C PRO A 434 16.21 1.51 12.99
N TYR A 435 16.43 1.44 14.30
CA TYR A 435 15.48 0.81 15.21
C TYR A 435 14.22 1.70 15.34
N PRO A 436 13.01 1.13 15.47
CA PRO A 436 11.80 1.92 15.71
C PRO A 436 11.91 2.94 16.87
N SER A 437 12.64 2.66 17.96
CA SER A 437 12.80 3.58 19.09
C SER A 437 13.62 4.82 18.76
N SER A 438 14.40 4.79 17.67
CA SER A 438 15.11 5.97 17.18
C SER A 438 14.13 7.12 16.88
N PHE A 439 12.85 6.80 16.66
CA PHE A 439 11.77 7.75 16.46
C PHE A 439 10.97 8.09 17.74
N SER A 440 11.38 7.64 18.93
CA SER A 440 10.63 7.93 20.17
C SER A 440 10.54 9.44 20.51
N THR A 441 11.47 10.25 20.00
CA THR A 441 11.51 11.72 20.17
C THR A 441 11.44 12.47 18.84
N SER A 442 11.20 11.76 17.74
CA SER A 442 11.12 12.31 16.37
C SER A 442 10.12 11.50 15.53
N SER A 443 10.21 11.50 14.21
CA SER A 443 9.46 10.59 13.34
C SER A 443 10.36 10.01 12.26
N SER A 444 9.94 8.90 11.65
CA SER A 444 10.64 8.29 10.52
C SER A 444 10.83 9.26 9.36
N ILE A 445 9.81 10.08 9.05
CA ILE A 445 9.90 11.10 8.02
C ILE A 445 10.87 12.25 8.39
N GLN A 446 11.00 12.59 9.68
CA GLN A 446 12.01 13.55 10.13
C GLN A 446 13.44 13.05 9.96
N TYR A 447 13.66 11.73 10.06
CA TYR A 447 14.96 11.13 9.74
C TYR A 447 15.31 11.28 8.26
N PHE A 448 14.36 11.04 7.36
CA PHE A 448 14.58 11.25 5.93
C PHE A 448 14.81 12.72 5.59
N THR A 449 13.90 13.61 6.00
CA THR A 449 13.98 15.04 5.72
C THR A 449 15.21 15.71 6.35
N GLY A 450 15.73 15.16 7.45
CA GLY A 450 17.01 15.53 8.06
C GLY A 450 18.25 14.92 7.40
N GLY A 451 18.11 14.15 6.32
CA GLY A 451 19.23 13.52 5.59
C GLY A 451 19.88 12.33 6.29
N LYS A 452 19.21 11.70 7.27
CA LYS A 452 19.77 10.58 8.04
C LYS A 452 19.56 9.21 7.40
N VAL A 453 18.60 9.08 6.49
CA VAL A 453 18.29 7.82 5.79
C VAL A 453 18.32 8.06 4.29
N ALA A 454 18.98 7.19 3.53
CA ALA A 454 19.06 7.32 2.08
C ALA A 454 17.77 6.93 1.36
N PHE A 455 17.11 5.86 1.81
CA PHE A 455 15.85 5.35 1.27
C PHE A 455 14.80 5.13 2.36
N ILE A 456 13.57 5.62 2.18
CA ILE A 456 12.47 5.38 3.12
C ILE A 456 11.19 4.98 2.39
N VAL A 457 10.55 3.90 2.86
CA VAL A 457 9.16 3.59 2.49
C VAL A 457 8.23 4.52 3.26
N GLU A 458 7.50 5.39 2.56
CA GLU A 458 6.46 6.21 3.16
C GLU A 458 5.32 6.53 2.18
N ARG A 459 4.23 7.02 2.76
CA ARG A 459 2.94 7.33 2.16
C ARG A 459 2.99 8.65 1.36
N GLY A 460 2.08 8.77 0.40
CA GLY A 460 1.90 9.98 -0.41
C GLY A 460 1.50 11.22 0.39
N LEU A 461 0.79 11.05 1.51
CA LEU A 461 0.46 12.16 2.42
C LEU A 461 1.69 12.86 3.02
N GLN A 462 2.86 12.23 3.01
CA GLN A 462 4.11 12.84 3.48
C GLN A 462 4.72 13.81 2.46
N LEU A 463 4.27 13.81 1.20
CA LEU A 463 4.84 14.64 0.14
C LEU A 463 4.97 16.13 0.56
N PRO A 464 3.92 16.81 1.07
CA PRO A 464 4.06 18.21 1.49
C PRO A 464 5.11 18.43 2.58
N ILE A 465 5.23 17.49 3.53
CA ILE A 465 6.24 17.53 4.59
C ILE A 465 7.64 17.37 3.98
N VAL A 466 7.83 16.44 3.05
CA VAL A 466 9.14 16.26 2.38
C VAL A 466 9.51 17.52 1.59
N GLU A 467 8.60 18.09 0.80
CA GLU A 467 8.84 19.33 0.06
C GLU A 467 9.28 20.48 0.98
N GLU A 468 8.57 20.68 2.09
CA GLU A 468 8.83 21.79 3.01
C GLU A 468 10.15 21.62 3.77
N TYR A 469 10.37 20.45 4.36
CA TYR A 469 11.48 20.24 5.29
C TYR A 469 12.80 19.86 4.59
N VAL A 470 12.76 19.18 3.43
CA VAL A 470 13.96 19.01 2.62
C VAL A 470 14.37 20.34 2.00
N GLY A 471 13.42 21.07 1.40
CA GLY A 471 13.68 22.35 0.75
C GLY A 471 14.86 22.26 -0.23
N ASN A 472 15.90 23.06 0.01
CA ASN A 472 17.12 23.08 -0.80
C ASN A 472 18.30 22.32 -0.15
N ASN A 473 18.05 21.52 0.89
CA ASN A 473 19.13 20.85 1.63
C ASN A 473 19.75 19.69 0.84
N PHE A 474 18.94 18.95 0.08
CA PHE A 474 19.37 17.91 -0.84
C PHE A 474 18.31 17.65 -1.91
N ASP A 475 18.72 17.03 -3.02
CA ASP A 475 17.80 16.60 -4.08
C ASP A 475 17.21 15.22 -3.75
N TRP A 476 15.93 15.02 -4.08
CA TRP A 476 15.19 13.82 -3.72
C TRP A 476 14.12 13.49 -4.77
N ALA A 477 13.70 12.25 -4.80
CA ALA A 477 12.60 11.76 -5.62
C ALA A 477 12.03 10.47 -5.03
N VAL A 478 11.12 9.82 -5.76
CA VAL A 478 10.53 8.55 -5.35
C VAL A 478 10.77 7.45 -6.40
N ALA A 479 10.72 6.20 -5.96
CA ALA A 479 10.85 5.00 -6.78
C ALA A 479 9.83 3.92 -6.35
N PRO A 480 9.52 2.94 -7.21
CA PRO A 480 8.71 1.79 -6.84
C PRO A 480 9.26 1.04 -5.62
N LEU A 481 8.37 0.41 -4.85
CA LEU A 481 8.76 -0.41 -3.71
C LEU A 481 9.59 -1.64 -4.16
N PRO A 482 10.52 -2.11 -3.30
CA PRO A 482 11.22 -3.35 -3.57
C PRO A 482 10.27 -4.55 -3.64
N VAL A 483 10.54 -5.48 -4.56
CA VAL A 483 9.73 -6.68 -4.83
C VAL A 483 10.59 -7.95 -4.71
N TYR A 484 9.99 -9.09 -4.32
CA TYR A 484 10.69 -10.37 -4.44
C TYR A 484 11.01 -10.67 -5.91
N LYS A 485 12.28 -10.90 -6.23
CA LYS A 485 12.73 -11.29 -7.57
C LYS A 485 14.08 -12.00 -7.49
N GLU A 486 14.13 -13.21 -8.03
CA GLU A 486 15.33 -14.04 -8.14
C GLU A 486 15.74 -14.15 -9.61
N TYR A 487 17.03 -13.93 -9.89
CA TYR A 487 17.59 -14.13 -11.23
C TYR A 487 18.08 -15.57 -11.40
N THR A 488 18.15 -16.04 -12.64
CA THR A 488 18.80 -17.32 -12.98
C THR A 488 20.31 -17.27 -12.71
N ASP A 489 20.98 -18.41 -12.87
CA ASP A 489 22.43 -18.38 -13.07
C ASP A 489 22.75 -17.71 -14.40
N PRO A 490 23.85 -16.93 -14.49
CA PRO A 490 24.21 -16.23 -15.71
C PRO A 490 24.45 -17.21 -16.85
N SER A 491 23.99 -16.84 -18.05
CA SER A 491 24.22 -17.64 -19.25
C SER A 491 25.72 -17.80 -19.56
N ALA A 492 26.08 -18.84 -20.32
CA ALA A 492 27.46 -19.05 -20.76
C ALA A 492 28.01 -17.84 -21.54
N GLU A 493 27.16 -17.12 -22.27
CA GLU A 493 27.52 -15.88 -22.96
C GLU A 493 27.91 -14.77 -21.98
N LEU A 494 27.10 -14.54 -20.93
CA LEU A 494 27.41 -13.56 -19.90
C LEU A 494 28.69 -13.91 -19.14
N VAL A 495 28.88 -15.20 -18.82
CA VAL A 495 30.13 -15.69 -18.19
C VAL A 495 31.32 -15.45 -19.10
N SER A 496 31.22 -15.74 -20.40
CA SER A 496 32.30 -15.49 -21.36
C SER A 496 32.62 -14.00 -21.52
N LYS A 497 31.61 -13.13 -21.45
CA LYS A 497 31.78 -11.68 -21.66
C LYS A 497 32.28 -10.95 -20.41
N TYR A 498 31.74 -11.30 -19.24
CA TYR A 498 31.93 -10.55 -18.00
C TYR A 498 32.68 -11.32 -16.90
N GLY A 499 32.99 -12.60 -17.11
CA GLY A 499 33.71 -13.43 -16.15
C GLY A 499 33.02 -13.43 -14.78
N ALA A 500 33.77 -13.10 -13.72
CA ALA A 500 33.27 -13.04 -12.36
C ALA A 500 32.12 -12.01 -12.15
N LYS A 501 31.98 -11.02 -13.04
CA LYS A 501 30.91 -10.01 -12.98
C LYS A 501 29.60 -10.45 -13.63
N ALA A 502 29.53 -11.65 -14.23
CA ALA A 502 28.37 -12.09 -15.02
C ALA A 502 27.03 -12.00 -14.25
N ASN A 503 27.06 -12.22 -12.93
CA ASN A 503 25.89 -12.05 -12.08
C ASN A 503 25.34 -10.62 -12.03
N ALA A 504 26.21 -9.61 -12.04
CA ALA A 504 25.81 -8.20 -12.05
C ALA A 504 24.99 -7.87 -13.32
N TYR A 505 25.38 -8.47 -14.44
CA TYR A 505 24.76 -8.27 -15.75
C TYR A 505 23.58 -9.21 -16.04
N ASN A 506 23.34 -10.25 -15.24
CA ASN A 506 22.22 -11.16 -15.49
C ASN A 506 20.88 -10.49 -15.17
N THR A 507 19.99 -10.43 -16.15
CA THR A 507 18.62 -9.89 -16.02
C THR A 507 17.54 -10.95 -16.22
N GLU A 508 17.91 -12.20 -16.52
CA GLU A 508 16.94 -13.27 -16.71
C GLU A 508 16.30 -13.64 -15.36
N VAL A 509 14.99 -13.44 -15.26
CA VAL A 509 14.22 -13.66 -14.03
C VAL A 509 13.84 -15.12 -13.94
N LYS A 510 14.26 -15.78 -12.86
CA LYS A 510 13.87 -17.16 -12.53
C LYS A 510 12.48 -17.20 -11.93
N ARG A 511 12.18 -16.28 -11.02
CA ARG A 511 10.87 -16.10 -10.39
C ARG A 511 10.74 -14.70 -9.79
N SER A 512 9.53 -14.16 -9.82
CA SER A 512 9.20 -12.86 -9.24
C SER A 512 7.89 -12.95 -8.49
N GLY A 513 7.82 -12.24 -7.38
CA GLY A 513 6.58 -12.00 -6.67
C GLY A 513 5.72 -10.95 -7.37
N LYS A 514 4.51 -10.74 -6.85
CA LYS A 514 3.66 -9.63 -7.26
C LYS A 514 4.19 -8.31 -6.67
N ILE A 515 3.99 -7.21 -7.39
CA ILE A 515 4.22 -5.89 -6.81
C ILE A 515 3.20 -5.70 -5.68
N ALA A 516 3.68 -5.33 -4.50
CA ALA A 516 2.84 -5.20 -3.32
C ALA A 516 3.32 -4.07 -2.41
N GLY A 517 2.36 -3.41 -1.79
CA GLY A 517 2.53 -2.31 -0.86
C GLY A 517 1.18 -1.93 -0.31
N HIS A 518 1.15 -0.91 0.54
CA HIS A 518 -0.09 -0.49 1.19
C HIS A 518 -0.35 0.99 0.99
N SER A 519 -1.63 1.33 0.99
CA SER A 519 -2.10 2.72 1.03
C SER A 519 -2.98 2.94 2.24
N GLU A 520 -3.01 4.17 2.72
CA GLU A 520 -4.07 4.64 3.60
C GLU A 520 -5.20 5.29 2.80
N SER A 521 -6.43 5.17 3.27
CA SER A 521 -7.56 5.87 2.68
C SER A 521 -8.54 6.36 3.75
N THR A 522 -9.16 7.50 3.44
CA THR A 522 -10.22 8.13 4.20
C THR A 522 -11.50 8.14 3.36
N ALA A 523 -12.61 7.75 3.97
CA ALA A 523 -13.94 7.91 3.40
C ALA A 523 -14.71 9.06 4.04
N LEU A 524 -15.68 9.58 3.29
CA LEU A 524 -16.81 10.31 3.85
C LEU A 524 -17.91 9.32 4.22
N VAL A 525 -18.40 9.44 5.46
CA VAL A 525 -19.52 8.64 5.97
C VAL A 525 -20.64 9.54 6.49
N ILE A 526 -21.88 9.03 6.49
CA ILE A 526 -23.04 9.72 7.05
C ILE A 526 -23.30 9.17 8.46
N ARG A 527 -23.52 10.06 9.43
CA ARG A 527 -23.87 9.66 10.80
C ARG A 527 -25.25 9.00 10.84
N GLU A 528 -25.34 7.84 11.47
CA GLU A 528 -26.59 7.06 11.54
C GLU A 528 -27.77 7.86 12.10
N LYS A 529 -27.53 8.60 13.19
CA LYS A 529 -28.53 9.47 13.84
C LYS A 529 -28.68 10.85 13.18
N SER A 530 -28.17 11.06 11.96
CA SER A 530 -28.42 12.28 11.17
C SER A 530 -29.87 12.31 10.67
N THR A 531 -30.49 13.48 10.76
CA THR A 531 -31.78 13.78 10.12
C THR A 531 -31.63 14.33 8.70
N MET A 532 -30.39 14.50 8.23
CA MET A 532 -30.05 15.12 6.95
C MET A 532 -29.41 14.12 5.98
N LYS A 533 -29.86 12.85 5.96
CA LYS A 533 -29.20 11.76 5.22
C LYS A 533 -29.15 12.01 3.71
N ALA A 534 -30.28 12.33 3.07
CA ALA A 534 -30.30 12.58 1.63
C ALA A 534 -29.49 13.82 1.23
N ALA A 535 -29.55 14.92 2.00
CA ALA A 535 -28.69 16.10 1.80
C ALA A 535 -27.20 15.76 1.96
N SER A 536 -26.86 14.93 2.95
CA SER A 536 -25.49 14.46 3.20
C SER A 536 -24.98 13.59 2.05
N TRP A 537 -25.82 12.71 1.51
CA TRP A 537 -25.48 11.89 0.34
C TRP A 537 -25.17 12.73 -0.90
N LYS A 538 -25.99 13.74 -1.20
CA LYS A 538 -25.73 14.68 -2.32
C LYS A 538 -24.36 15.35 -2.21
N PHE A 539 -24.00 15.77 -0.99
CA PHE A 539 -22.67 16.34 -0.72
C PHE A 539 -21.55 15.31 -0.90
N ILE A 540 -21.68 14.11 -0.33
CA ILE A 540 -20.66 13.03 -0.47
C ILE A 540 -20.44 12.68 -1.95
N ARG A 541 -21.51 12.49 -2.72
CA ARG A 541 -21.45 12.23 -4.16
C ARG A 541 -20.68 13.32 -4.91
N TRP A 542 -20.89 14.59 -4.58
CA TRP A 542 -20.15 15.69 -5.20
C TRP A 542 -18.67 15.68 -4.79
N MET A 543 -18.35 15.42 -3.52
CA MET A 543 -16.98 15.42 -3.01
C MET A 543 -16.07 14.36 -3.66
N VAL A 544 -16.65 13.27 -4.17
CA VAL A 544 -15.93 12.21 -4.90
C VAL A 544 -15.98 12.36 -6.42
N SER A 545 -16.62 13.43 -6.93
CA SER A 545 -16.69 13.72 -8.36
C SER A 545 -15.36 14.24 -8.92
N GLU A 546 -15.19 14.16 -10.24
CA GLU A 546 -14.01 14.69 -10.94
C GLU A 546 -13.75 16.18 -10.60
N GLY A 547 -14.78 17.02 -10.59
CA GLY A 547 -14.62 18.46 -10.33
C GLY A 547 -14.12 18.76 -8.92
N ALA A 548 -14.64 18.06 -7.92
CA ALA A 548 -14.17 18.23 -6.54
C ALA A 548 -12.75 17.68 -6.36
N GLN A 549 -12.44 16.58 -7.04
CA GLN A 549 -11.14 15.91 -6.93
C GLN A 549 -10.05 16.63 -7.71
N ALA A 550 -10.39 17.37 -8.77
CA ALA A 550 -9.51 18.33 -9.42
C ALA A 550 -9.07 19.44 -8.45
N ILE A 551 -10.00 19.96 -7.63
CA ILE A 551 -9.69 20.94 -6.58
C ILE A 551 -8.71 20.31 -5.61
N LYS A 552 -9.03 19.15 -5.04
CA LYS A 552 -8.14 18.44 -4.10
C LYS A 552 -6.75 18.16 -4.69
N ALA A 553 -6.67 17.73 -5.94
CA ALA A 553 -5.41 17.47 -6.63
C ALA A 553 -4.55 18.74 -6.81
N SER A 554 -5.16 19.90 -7.05
CA SER A 554 -4.44 21.18 -7.13
C SER A 554 -3.75 21.61 -5.82
N TYR A 555 -4.12 21.00 -4.69
CA TYR A 555 -3.45 21.16 -3.40
C TYR A 555 -2.31 20.15 -3.17
N GLY A 556 -2.04 19.24 -4.12
CA GLY A 556 -0.95 18.27 -4.04
C GLY A 556 -1.35 16.92 -3.46
N PHE A 557 -2.65 16.61 -3.41
CA PHE A 557 -3.12 15.29 -3.01
C PHE A 557 -3.36 14.40 -4.23
N ILE A 558 -3.11 13.10 -4.09
CA ILE A 558 -3.52 12.15 -5.11
C ILE A 558 -5.06 12.15 -5.16
N PRO A 559 -5.67 12.47 -6.32
CA PRO A 559 -7.12 12.42 -6.47
C PRO A 559 -7.60 10.97 -6.38
N ASN A 560 -8.83 10.77 -5.96
CA ASN A 560 -9.44 9.43 -6.02
C ASN A 560 -9.79 9.01 -7.47
N GLN A 561 -9.80 9.96 -8.43
CA GLN A 561 -10.06 9.76 -9.86
C GLN A 561 -8.74 9.81 -10.66
N GLU A 562 -8.42 8.77 -11.42
CA GLU A 562 -7.19 8.74 -12.25
C GLU A 562 -7.18 9.86 -13.31
N SER A 563 -8.35 10.24 -13.83
CA SER A 563 -8.50 11.30 -14.83
C SER A 563 -8.04 12.69 -14.34
N GLN A 564 -7.97 12.89 -13.02
CA GLN A 564 -7.64 14.18 -12.39
C GLN A 564 -6.17 14.27 -11.95
N ILE A 565 -5.31 13.36 -12.41
CA ILE A 565 -3.92 13.29 -11.93
C ILE A 565 -3.04 14.45 -12.42
N LYS A 566 -3.39 15.07 -13.56
CA LYS A 566 -2.61 16.19 -14.11
C LYS A 566 -2.49 17.37 -13.12
N PRO A 567 -3.56 17.88 -12.50
CA PRO A 567 -3.46 18.90 -11.44
C PRO A 567 -2.50 18.54 -10.30
N PHE A 568 -2.40 17.26 -9.92
CA PHE A 568 -1.47 16.78 -8.89
C PHE A 568 -0.02 16.93 -9.35
N TYR A 569 0.30 16.49 -10.58
CA TYR A 569 1.64 16.67 -11.15
C TYR A 569 2.00 18.13 -11.36
N ASP A 570 1.11 18.91 -11.96
CA ASP A 570 1.31 20.35 -12.20
C ASP A 570 1.65 21.09 -10.90
N LYS A 571 1.11 20.63 -9.76
CA LYS A 571 1.34 21.21 -8.44
C LYS A 571 2.70 20.83 -7.83
N LEU A 572 3.12 19.57 -7.92
CA LEU A 572 4.25 19.05 -7.14
C LEU A 572 5.51 18.73 -7.96
N ASP A 573 5.33 18.34 -9.23
CA ASP A 573 6.43 17.94 -10.11
C ASP A 573 6.18 18.35 -11.57
N PRO A 574 6.07 19.67 -11.85
CA PRO A 574 5.85 20.17 -13.21
C PRO A 574 7.01 19.85 -14.17
N SER A 575 8.16 19.40 -13.66
CA SER A 575 9.32 18.99 -14.44
C SER A 575 9.43 17.47 -14.66
N ASP A 576 8.54 16.65 -14.08
CA ASP A 576 8.60 15.18 -14.05
C ASP A 576 9.96 14.62 -13.59
N LYS A 577 10.57 15.27 -12.58
CA LYS A 577 11.91 14.92 -12.06
C LYS A 577 11.89 14.19 -10.72
N LYS A 578 10.73 14.12 -10.05
CA LYS A 578 10.53 13.42 -8.79
C LYS A 578 9.95 12.03 -8.98
N ASN A 579 9.59 11.67 -10.21
CA ASN A 579 8.99 10.37 -10.55
C ASN A 579 7.71 10.09 -9.76
N LEU A 580 6.86 11.12 -9.57
CA LEU A 580 5.62 10.99 -8.82
C LEU A 580 4.63 9.99 -9.45
N SER A 581 4.86 9.53 -10.69
CA SER A 581 4.17 8.37 -11.28
C SER A 581 4.29 7.10 -10.46
N ALA A 582 5.31 6.94 -9.62
CA ALA A 582 5.39 5.81 -8.69
C ALA A 582 4.16 5.73 -7.76
N PHE A 583 3.69 6.86 -7.22
CA PHE A 583 2.49 6.88 -6.37
C PHE A 583 1.22 6.51 -7.15
N VAL A 584 1.12 6.99 -8.38
CA VAL A 584 -0.07 6.78 -9.23
C VAL A 584 -0.15 5.32 -9.66
N ASN A 585 0.99 4.73 -10.00
CA ASN A 585 1.07 3.30 -10.26
C ASN A 585 0.77 2.49 -8.99
N ALA A 586 1.28 2.91 -7.83
CA ALA A 586 1.00 2.27 -6.55
C ALA A 586 -0.49 2.30 -6.17
N ALA A 587 -1.20 3.41 -6.41
CA ALA A 587 -2.64 3.53 -6.17
C ALA A 587 -3.47 2.44 -6.86
N LYS A 588 -2.99 1.88 -7.99
CA LYS A 588 -3.69 0.86 -8.79
C LYS A 588 -3.72 -0.51 -8.12
N TYR A 589 -2.70 -0.87 -7.33
CA TYR A 589 -2.54 -2.22 -6.79
C TYR A 589 -2.47 -2.27 -5.26
N GLU A 590 -2.13 -1.16 -4.59
CA GLU A 590 -1.95 -1.19 -3.14
C GLU A 590 -3.28 -1.30 -2.38
N THR A 591 -3.27 -2.13 -1.35
CA THR A 591 -4.41 -2.47 -0.50
C THR A 591 -4.28 -1.77 0.87
N PRO A 592 -5.33 -1.77 1.72
CA PRO A 592 -5.16 -1.29 3.08
C PRO A 592 -4.20 -2.20 3.87
N GLY A 593 -3.57 -1.64 4.90
CA GLY A 593 -2.73 -2.38 5.84
C GLY A 593 -3.48 -3.41 6.68
N ASP A 594 -2.74 -4.19 7.46
CA ASP A 594 -3.25 -5.19 8.41
C ASP A 594 -4.32 -4.63 9.38
N TRP A 595 -4.23 -3.35 9.75
CA TRP A 595 -5.22 -2.64 10.58
C TRP A 595 -6.65 -2.69 10.04
N TRP A 596 -6.82 -2.91 8.74
CA TRP A 596 -8.14 -2.94 8.12
C TRP A 596 -8.81 -4.31 8.23
N TYR A 597 -8.10 -5.40 8.50
CA TYR A 597 -8.68 -6.75 8.42
C TYR A 597 -9.81 -6.98 9.41
N MET A 598 -9.60 -6.58 10.66
CA MET A 598 -10.55 -6.77 11.75
C MET A 598 -11.29 -5.47 12.08
N ILE A 599 -12.29 -5.58 12.96
CA ILE A 599 -13.06 -4.43 13.46
C ILE A 599 -12.19 -3.32 14.07
N ASP A 600 -11.03 -3.68 14.64
CA ASP A 600 -10.03 -2.77 15.19
C ASP A 600 -8.61 -3.33 15.01
N ARG A 601 -7.60 -2.58 15.46
CA ARG A 601 -6.18 -2.90 15.34
C ARG A 601 -5.56 -3.57 16.57
N ASP A 602 -6.32 -3.84 17.63
CA ASP A 602 -5.74 -4.24 18.93
C ASP A 602 -5.02 -5.60 18.80
N TRP A 603 -5.48 -6.45 17.89
CA TRP A 603 -4.82 -7.73 17.58
C TRP A 603 -3.41 -7.58 17.00
N ILE A 604 -3.09 -6.44 16.38
CA ILE A 604 -1.77 -6.16 15.80
C ILE A 604 -0.76 -5.91 16.90
N ASP A 605 -1.15 -5.13 17.91
CA ASP A 605 -0.29 -4.71 19.00
C ASP A 605 0.27 -5.91 19.80
N VAL A 606 -0.44 -7.05 19.79
CA VAL A 606 0.01 -8.32 20.41
C VAL A 606 1.32 -8.82 19.83
N TRP A 607 1.51 -8.72 18.51
CA TRP A 607 2.68 -9.26 17.82
C TRP A 607 3.64 -8.16 17.31
N ALA A 608 3.14 -6.98 16.99
CA ALA A 608 3.93 -5.87 16.44
C ALA A 608 4.77 -5.16 17.51
N ASN A 609 4.24 -4.96 18.72
CA ASN A 609 4.99 -4.34 19.82
C ASN A 609 6.28 -5.10 20.18
N PRO A 610 6.25 -6.43 20.42
CA PRO A 610 7.47 -7.18 20.71
C PRO A 610 8.44 -7.25 19.53
N LEU A 611 7.93 -7.30 18.29
CA LEU A 611 8.75 -7.17 17.09
C LEU A 611 9.51 -5.83 17.07
N ASN A 612 8.79 -4.73 17.28
CA ASN A 612 9.28 -3.35 17.19
C ASN A 612 9.94 -2.82 18.46
N SER A 613 10.04 -3.62 19.53
CA SER A 613 10.74 -3.23 20.78
C SER A 613 11.86 -4.18 21.17
N SER A 614 11.84 -5.41 20.63
CA SER A 614 12.78 -6.47 21.01
C SER A 614 13.46 -7.11 19.81
N VAL A 615 12.70 -7.68 18.86
CA VAL A 615 13.28 -8.44 17.73
C VAL A 615 14.14 -7.55 16.85
N ARG A 616 13.56 -6.44 16.38
CA ARG A 616 14.29 -5.50 15.51
C ARG A 616 15.50 -4.87 16.20
N TYR A 617 15.62 -4.98 17.52
CA TYR A 617 16.69 -4.42 18.37
C TYR A 617 17.80 -5.42 18.66
N GLY A 618 17.66 -6.66 18.18
CA GLY A 618 18.55 -7.76 18.55
C GLY A 618 18.40 -8.23 20.01
N LYS A 619 17.35 -7.79 20.73
CA LYS A 619 17.09 -8.23 22.13
C LYS A 619 16.34 -9.56 22.21
N MET A 620 15.78 -10.00 21.09
CA MET A 620 15.03 -11.26 20.97
C MET A 620 15.30 -11.82 19.58
N THR A 621 15.62 -13.10 19.48
CA THR A 621 15.75 -13.78 18.19
C THR A 621 14.36 -14.00 17.56
N LEU A 622 14.29 -14.15 16.24
CA LEU A 622 13.03 -14.50 15.58
C LEU A 622 12.49 -15.87 16.02
N ASP A 623 13.36 -16.83 16.34
CA ASP A 623 12.93 -18.13 16.85
C ASP A 623 12.27 -18.02 18.22
N GLU A 624 12.82 -17.23 19.14
CA GLU A 624 12.19 -16.92 20.44
C GLU A 624 10.86 -16.18 20.25
N TYR A 625 10.82 -15.25 19.30
CA TYR A 625 9.60 -14.54 18.94
C TYR A 625 8.51 -15.50 18.45
N PHE A 626 8.82 -16.37 17.48
CA PHE A 626 7.84 -17.29 16.91
C PHE A 626 7.30 -18.29 17.93
N LYS A 627 8.14 -18.80 18.85
CA LYS A 627 7.72 -19.70 19.94
C LYS A 627 6.63 -19.12 20.85
N VAL A 628 6.53 -17.79 20.93
CA VAL A 628 5.59 -17.10 21.83
C VAL A 628 4.44 -16.46 21.05
N TYR A 629 4.75 -15.76 19.97
CA TYR A 629 3.80 -14.87 19.31
C TYR A 629 2.98 -15.54 18.21
N ILE A 630 3.33 -16.76 17.78
CA ILE A 630 2.42 -17.56 16.95
C ILE A 630 1.17 -17.94 17.76
N GLU A 631 1.35 -18.56 18.93
CA GLU A 631 0.23 -18.94 19.81
C GLU A 631 -0.60 -17.73 20.25
N ARG A 632 0.05 -16.64 20.70
CA ARG A 632 -0.66 -15.42 21.13
C ARG A 632 -1.40 -14.75 19.97
N GLY A 633 -0.78 -14.69 18.79
CA GLY A 633 -1.41 -14.18 17.58
C GLY A 633 -2.66 -14.99 17.25
N ASN A 634 -2.54 -16.32 17.19
CA ASN A 634 -3.66 -17.23 16.93
C ASN A 634 -4.81 -17.08 17.93
N ASN A 635 -4.49 -17.03 19.24
CA ASN A 635 -5.49 -16.84 20.28
C ASN A 635 -6.23 -15.50 20.15
N THR A 636 -5.51 -14.46 19.74
CA THR A 636 -6.10 -13.12 19.58
C THR A 636 -6.97 -13.06 18.34
N VAL A 637 -6.49 -13.45 17.16
CA VAL A 637 -7.31 -13.40 15.94
C VAL A 637 -8.50 -14.35 15.99
N ARG A 638 -8.42 -15.43 16.78
CA ARG A 638 -9.56 -16.30 17.06
C ARG A 638 -10.75 -15.54 17.66
N SER A 639 -10.53 -14.55 18.53
CA SER A 639 -11.63 -13.78 19.14
C SER A 639 -12.35 -12.86 18.16
N TYR A 640 -11.76 -12.58 17.00
CA TYR A 640 -12.37 -11.81 15.92
C TYR A 640 -13.04 -12.68 14.85
N GLY A 641 -12.73 -13.99 14.85
CA GLY A 641 -13.18 -14.94 13.84
C GLY A 641 -14.43 -15.71 14.25
N ASN A 642 -15.05 -16.37 13.27
CA ASN A 642 -16.31 -17.11 13.45
C ASN A 642 -16.11 -18.56 13.93
N TRP A 643 -15.08 -18.79 14.74
CA TRP A 643 -14.67 -20.12 15.20
C TRP A 643 -15.74 -20.86 15.99
N ASP A 644 -16.41 -20.15 16.89
CA ASP A 644 -17.36 -20.75 17.83
C ASP A 644 -18.82 -20.63 17.34
N ASN A 645 -19.03 -20.02 16.16
CA ASN A 645 -20.33 -19.83 15.52
C ASN A 645 -20.71 -20.97 14.55
N GLY A 646 -19.95 -22.08 14.55
CA GLY A 646 -20.16 -23.22 13.65
C GLY A 646 -19.70 -23.00 12.20
N LEU A 647 -18.93 -21.93 11.95
CA LEU A 647 -18.42 -21.54 10.62
C LEU A 647 -16.93 -21.87 10.42
N ASN A 648 -16.40 -22.78 11.24
CA ASN A 648 -15.00 -23.23 11.27
C ASN A 648 -14.64 -24.32 10.27
N LYS A 649 -15.60 -24.76 9.44
CA LYS A 649 -15.37 -25.73 8.37
C LYS A 649 -15.20 -25.06 7.02
N VAL A 650 -14.27 -25.58 6.23
CA VAL A 650 -14.02 -25.11 4.86
C VAL A 650 -15.32 -25.13 4.06
N LYS A 651 -15.77 -23.97 3.59
CA LYS A 651 -16.89 -23.87 2.68
C LYS A 651 -16.44 -23.92 1.23
N ASN A 652 -17.36 -24.31 0.37
CA ASN A 652 -17.22 -24.02 -1.05
C ASN A 652 -17.70 -22.59 -1.31
N TYR A 653 -16.85 -21.75 -1.89
CA TYR A 653 -17.24 -20.39 -2.30
C TYR A 653 -18.11 -20.38 -3.57
N LYS A 654 -18.25 -21.53 -4.26
CA LYS A 654 -19.11 -21.69 -5.45
C LYS A 654 -20.61 -21.83 -5.12
N ALA A 655 -20.99 -21.86 -3.85
CA ALA A 655 -22.37 -22.14 -3.39
C ALA A 655 -23.10 -20.87 -2.98
#